data_AF-A0A944EVC1-F1
#
_entry.id   AF-A0A944EVC1-F1
#
_cell.length_a   1.000
_cell.length_b   1.000
_cell.length_c   1.000
_cell.angle_alpha   90.00
_cell.angle_beta   90.00
_cell.angle_gamma   90.00
#
_symmetry.space_group_name_H-M   'P 1'
#
loop_
_entity.id
_entity.type
_entity.pdbx_description
1 polymer ?
#
loop_
_entity_poly.entity_id
_entity_poly.type
_entity_poly.pdbx_seq_one_letter_code
_entity_poly.pdbx_strand_id
1 'polypeptide(L)'
;MTAEDRLQQLSHILEPAKHSTPSVSKYRGLEKFLAELTGLDAESVYPTFASKAGNISVRSGQSKRAMNAALMVFVVKRTDQHDAMQRAAREFATQQRKPVLLIQRDDIAPSWAPSYGIVPAGDRAALSLINSLRESLGPFEVVRIPRPRTGSDDQYERARHNYPPFSALASRQFPARLGPEELILVPDSWDDYGFLTLFDLYYRDETQSLHEIGQVKIGSQGLEHGRPPVPDAFDSLASGFFSLGQDDTYYEKLEDHNLREHVLTALRDMAFDEHTFQSSISSEVATKSLFRTVPQSTTEVQFRRMAHGGARLTNYRFRYAKPADEEISDESLDLSFEVHAQSQPSTNIHVVIGSNGVGKTTLLKGMSAALAPLDTPTGEGQGVFFDLDDEAGSKSAETPFSNVIFVSFSAFDPFLPAMANLSEEDIDTLFSAVQNRVPISYIGLGRIGSSNTTPKDIGELSDDFLNGVESCIRSAARRARWKRALKALEADPIFRDLDILSVVDSVSPVKADEPASEAVELELGDLFNKSSSGHKIVLLTITRLVEALRERSLVLFDEPESHLHPPLLSAFMRALSELLADRNGTAILATHSPVVLQEVPRDCVWKLRRSGSQSTADRPQIETFGENVGVLTHEVFGLEVTQSGYHAELRRVAAEVDSFDEAMARFGGKLGSEAQGIIRILLAIKPSEGTR
;
A
#
# COMPACT_ATOMS: atom_id res chain seq x y z
N MET A 1 -24.19 6.34 -55.35
CA MET A 1 -23.16 6.99 -54.52
C MET A 1 -22.08 5.98 -54.24
N THR A 2 -20.83 6.37 -54.44
CA THR A 2 -19.66 5.57 -54.05
C THR A 2 -19.52 5.56 -52.51
N ALA A 3 -18.69 4.66 -51.96
CA ALA A 3 -18.41 4.66 -50.52
C ALA A 3 -17.76 5.97 -50.06
N GLU A 4 -16.93 6.57 -50.91
CA GLU A 4 -16.27 7.86 -50.66
C GLU A 4 -17.28 9.02 -50.60
N ASP A 5 -18.27 9.07 -51.51
CA ASP A 5 -19.36 10.05 -51.45
C ASP A 5 -20.18 9.92 -50.14
N ARG A 6 -20.37 8.69 -49.66
CA ARG A 6 -21.11 8.40 -48.43
C ARG A 6 -20.32 8.77 -47.17
N LEU A 7 -18.99 8.60 -47.16
CA LEU A 7 -18.12 9.07 -46.08
C LEU A 7 -18.06 10.60 -46.01
N GLN A 8 -18.06 11.29 -47.15
CA GLN A 8 -18.18 12.74 -47.19
C GLN A 8 -19.53 13.20 -46.64
N GLN A 9 -20.63 12.53 -47.01
CA GLN A 9 -21.95 12.82 -46.46
C GLN A 9 -22.02 12.56 -44.94
N LEU A 10 -21.43 11.45 -44.45
CA LEU A 10 -21.32 11.14 -43.02
C LEU A 10 -20.58 12.25 -42.26
N SER A 11 -19.46 12.71 -42.82
CA SER A 11 -18.67 13.81 -42.25
C SER A 11 -19.47 15.12 -42.25
N HIS A 12 -20.19 15.43 -43.32
CA HIS A 12 -21.04 16.62 -43.40
C HIS A 12 -22.19 16.61 -42.37
N ILE A 13 -22.71 15.43 -42.03
CA ILE A 13 -23.74 15.26 -40.99
C ILE A 13 -23.16 15.46 -39.58
N LEU A 14 -21.94 14.97 -39.33
CA LEU A 14 -21.34 14.96 -37.99
C LEU A 14 -20.60 16.25 -37.65
N GLU A 15 -19.97 16.92 -38.61
CA GLU A 15 -19.16 18.12 -38.38
C GLU A 15 -19.90 19.29 -37.71
N PRO A 16 -21.15 19.65 -38.08
CA PRO A 16 -21.88 20.74 -37.43
C PRO A 16 -22.49 20.33 -36.07
N ALA A 17 -22.40 19.06 -35.66
CA ALA A 17 -23.01 18.59 -34.42
C ALA A 17 -22.24 19.10 -33.19
N LYS A 18 -22.94 19.75 -32.25
CA LYS A 18 -22.34 20.10 -30.94
C LYS A 18 -22.23 18.85 -30.05
N HIS A 19 -21.17 18.06 -30.24
CA HIS A 19 -21.01 16.73 -29.63
C HIS A 19 -21.01 16.72 -28.09
N SER A 20 -20.55 17.79 -27.45
CA SER A 20 -20.51 17.92 -25.98
C SER A 20 -21.86 18.24 -25.32
N THR A 21 -22.86 18.74 -26.06
CA THR A 21 -24.18 19.10 -25.49
C THR A 21 -25.05 17.86 -25.24
N PRO A 22 -25.79 17.73 -24.14
CA PRO A 22 -26.56 16.51 -23.82
C PRO A 22 -27.81 16.26 -24.69
N SER A 23 -27.99 16.99 -25.79
CA SER A 23 -29.14 16.80 -26.69
C SER A 23 -28.93 15.61 -27.64
N VAL A 24 -29.90 14.68 -27.67
CA VAL A 24 -29.92 13.54 -28.59
C VAL A 24 -30.43 13.94 -29.99
N SER A 25 -31.21 15.02 -30.10
CA SER A 25 -31.81 15.46 -31.38
C SER A 25 -30.78 15.92 -32.42
N LYS A 26 -29.56 16.22 -31.99
CA LYS A 26 -28.44 16.62 -32.86
C LYS A 26 -27.95 15.52 -33.80
N TYR A 27 -28.24 14.25 -33.49
CA TYR A 27 -27.84 13.11 -34.32
C TYR A 27 -28.96 12.55 -35.19
N ARG A 28 -30.12 13.23 -35.30
CA ARG A 28 -31.23 12.80 -36.18
C ARG A 28 -30.81 12.62 -37.65
N GLY A 29 -29.86 13.43 -38.13
CA GLY A 29 -29.30 13.26 -39.47
C GLY A 29 -28.51 11.96 -39.61
N LEU A 30 -27.75 11.58 -38.58
CA LEU A 30 -26.99 10.33 -38.55
C LEU A 30 -27.91 9.11 -38.42
N GLU A 31 -28.96 9.21 -37.59
CA GLU A 31 -29.98 8.18 -37.44
C GLU A 31 -30.62 7.82 -38.80
N LYS A 32 -31.08 8.84 -39.55
CA LYS A 32 -31.68 8.65 -40.88
C LYS A 32 -30.69 8.08 -41.89
N PHE A 33 -29.47 8.60 -41.90
CA PHE A 33 -28.43 8.17 -42.83
C PHE A 33 -28.06 6.69 -42.63
N LEU A 34 -27.84 6.25 -41.39
CA LEU A 34 -27.51 4.84 -41.11
C LEU A 34 -28.71 3.92 -41.29
N ALA A 35 -29.93 4.41 -41.02
CA ALA A 35 -31.17 3.69 -41.31
C ALA A 35 -31.33 3.39 -42.81
N GLU A 36 -31.11 4.37 -43.69
CA GLU A 36 -31.15 4.18 -45.15
C GLU A 36 -30.12 3.15 -45.64
N LEU A 37 -28.93 3.08 -45.03
CA LEU A 37 -27.88 2.12 -45.40
C LEU A 37 -28.09 0.71 -44.84
N THR A 38 -28.86 0.56 -43.77
CA THR A 38 -29.09 -0.73 -43.08
C THR A 38 -30.47 -1.31 -43.31
N GLY A 39 -31.41 -0.51 -43.83
CA GLY A 39 -32.83 -0.87 -43.92
C GLY A 39 -33.55 -0.88 -42.57
N LEU A 40 -32.96 -0.32 -41.52
CA LEU A 40 -33.60 -0.15 -40.22
C LEU A 40 -34.52 1.09 -40.21
N ASP A 41 -35.48 1.12 -39.27
CA ASP A 41 -36.15 2.37 -38.92
C ASP A 41 -35.18 3.32 -38.20
N ALA A 42 -35.25 4.62 -38.48
CA ALA A 42 -34.38 5.62 -37.86
C ALA A 42 -34.47 5.64 -36.32
N GLU A 43 -35.60 5.25 -35.74
CA GLU A 43 -35.78 5.15 -34.29
C GLU A 43 -35.03 3.97 -33.66
N SER A 44 -34.67 2.96 -34.47
CA SER A 44 -33.93 1.76 -34.07
C SER A 44 -32.40 1.94 -34.14
N VAL A 45 -31.92 3.09 -34.62
CA VAL A 45 -30.50 3.45 -34.60
C VAL A 45 -30.26 4.46 -33.48
N TYR A 46 -29.31 4.17 -32.59
CA TYR A 46 -29.02 5.06 -31.46
C TYR A 46 -27.56 5.53 -31.46
N PRO A 47 -27.30 6.73 -32.01
CA PRO A 47 -26.02 7.39 -31.93
C PRO A 47 -25.83 8.17 -30.64
N THR A 48 -24.67 7.99 -30.00
CA THR A 48 -24.26 8.75 -28.83
C THR A 48 -22.79 9.15 -28.91
N PHE A 49 -22.44 10.23 -28.23
CA PHE A 49 -21.06 10.73 -28.18
C PHE A 49 -20.32 10.17 -26.97
N ALA A 50 -19.12 9.64 -27.19
CA ALA A 50 -18.21 9.24 -26.12
C ALA A 50 -16.87 9.99 -26.26
N SER A 51 -16.58 10.85 -25.28
CA SER A 51 -15.30 11.59 -25.19
C SER A 51 -14.21 10.86 -24.40
N LYS A 52 -14.57 9.84 -23.61
CA LYS A 52 -13.69 8.95 -22.84
C LYS A 52 -14.30 7.53 -22.84
N ALA A 53 -13.49 6.48 -22.72
CA ALA A 53 -13.96 5.08 -22.76
C ALA A 53 -15.06 4.79 -21.72
N GLY A 54 -14.93 5.30 -20.50
CA GLY A 54 -15.94 5.16 -19.45
C GLY A 54 -17.32 5.78 -19.77
N ASN A 55 -17.41 6.69 -20.75
CA ASN A 55 -18.71 7.27 -21.16
C ASN A 55 -19.57 6.31 -21.99
N ILE A 56 -18.97 5.26 -22.56
CA ILE A 56 -19.67 4.24 -23.38
C ILE A 56 -20.62 3.42 -22.50
N SER A 57 -20.16 2.95 -21.34
CA SER A 57 -20.91 2.11 -20.40
C SER A 57 -21.93 2.92 -19.57
N VAL A 58 -21.52 4.08 -19.02
CA VAL A 58 -22.34 4.88 -18.08
C VAL A 58 -23.58 5.49 -18.76
N ARG A 59 -23.44 6.13 -19.93
CA ARG A 59 -24.55 6.90 -20.56
C ARG A 59 -25.48 6.05 -21.43
N SER A 60 -25.00 4.95 -21.96
CA SER A 60 -25.76 4.11 -22.91
C SER A 60 -26.54 3.01 -22.19
N GLY A 61 -26.05 2.55 -21.04
CA GLY A 61 -26.72 1.55 -20.20
C GLY A 61 -27.93 2.09 -19.43
N GLN A 62 -28.10 3.41 -19.28
CA GLN A 62 -29.21 4.03 -18.53
C GLN A 62 -30.37 4.53 -19.42
N SER A 63 -30.16 4.59 -20.75
CA SER A 63 -31.12 5.15 -21.70
C SER A 63 -32.09 4.08 -22.23
N LYS A 64 -33.39 4.23 -21.96
CA LYS A 64 -34.44 3.34 -22.51
C LYS A 64 -34.40 3.24 -24.03
N ARG A 65 -34.04 4.33 -24.73
CA ARG A 65 -33.92 4.34 -26.21
C ARG A 65 -32.69 3.55 -26.68
N ALA A 66 -31.57 3.64 -25.95
CA ALA A 66 -30.39 2.82 -26.22
C ALA A 66 -30.66 1.32 -25.96
N MET A 67 -31.38 1.01 -24.87
CA MET A 67 -31.81 -0.36 -24.54
C MET A 67 -32.78 -0.96 -25.56
N ASN A 68 -33.48 -0.16 -26.37
CA ASN A 68 -34.41 -0.65 -27.39
C ASN A 68 -33.86 -0.56 -28.84
N ALA A 69 -32.71 0.09 -29.06
CA ALA A 69 -32.13 0.24 -30.38
C ALA A 69 -31.65 -1.11 -30.97
N ALA A 70 -31.86 -1.32 -32.27
CA ALA A 70 -31.33 -2.45 -33.01
C ALA A 70 -29.85 -2.28 -33.37
N LEU A 71 -29.37 -1.04 -33.51
CA LEU A 71 -27.97 -0.69 -33.74
C LEU A 71 -27.53 0.43 -32.79
N MET A 72 -26.46 0.16 -32.03
CA MET A 72 -25.81 1.17 -31.18
C MET A 72 -24.63 1.79 -31.91
N VAL A 73 -24.54 3.12 -31.90
CA VAL A 73 -23.49 3.86 -32.63
C VAL A 73 -22.75 4.79 -31.67
N PHE A 74 -21.44 4.61 -31.55
CA PHE A 74 -20.58 5.46 -30.73
C PHE A 74 -19.79 6.40 -31.62
N VAL A 75 -19.99 7.70 -31.43
CA VAL A 75 -19.26 8.77 -32.12
C VAL A 75 -18.13 9.23 -31.20
N VAL A 76 -16.88 9.18 -31.66
CA VAL A 76 -15.67 9.46 -30.85
C VAL A 76 -14.73 10.42 -31.58
N LYS A 77 -14.17 11.41 -30.86
CA LYS A 77 -13.30 12.45 -31.44
C LYS A 77 -11.79 12.19 -31.32
N ARG A 78 -11.34 11.39 -30.35
CA ARG A 78 -9.92 11.27 -29.99
C ARG A 78 -9.30 10.02 -30.59
N THR A 79 -8.23 10.18 -31.37
CA THR A 79 -7.56 9.05 -32.05
C THR A 79 -6.62 8.28 -31.12
N ASP A 80 -6.03 8.93 -30.11
CA ASP A 80 -5.11 8.35 -29.13
C ASP A 80 -5.77 7.38 -28.13
N GLN A 81 -7.09 7.41 -28.01
CA GLN A 81 -7.85 6.51 -27.14
C GLN A 81 -8.50 5.33 -27.89
N HIS A 82 -8.07 5.07 -29.13
CA HIS A 82 -8.67 4.07 -30.01
C HIS A 82 -8.89 2.70 -29.32
N ASP A 83 -7.86 2.13 -28.70
CA ASP A 83 -7.94 0.78 -28.10
C ASP A 83 -8.76 0.74 -26.81
N ALA A 84 -8.76 1.83 -26.03
CA ALA A 84 -9.61 1.96 -24.85
C ALA A 84 -11.09 2.07 -25.23
N MET A 85 -11.40 2.82 -26.30
CA MET A 85 -12.76 2.97 -26.82
C MET A 85 -13.29 1.68 -27.44
N GLN A 86 -12.45 0.95 -28.19
CA GLN A 86 -12.83 -0.35 -28.72
C GLN A 86 -13.09 -1.37 -27.60
N ARG A 87 -12.26 -1.42 -26.56
CA ARG A 87 -12.48 -2.30 -25.39
C ARG A 87 -13.80 -2.00 -24.69
N ALA A 88 -14.06 -0.74 -24.37
CA ALA A 88 -15.32 -0.33 -23.76
C ALA A 88 -16.55 -0.61 -24.66
N ALA A 89 -16.42 -0.43 -25.99
CA ALA A 89 -17.46 -0.80 -26.94
C ALA A 89 -17.70 -2.33 -26.96
N ARG A 90 -16.65 -3.16 -26.86
CA ARG A 90 -16.75 -4.64 -26.77
C ARG A 90 -17.46 -5.07 -25.49
N GLU A 91 -17.11 -4.49 -24.36
CA GLU A 91 -17.76 -4.77 -23.07
C GLU A 91 -19.24 -4.41 -23.12
N PHE A 92 -19.58 -3.20 -23.60
CA PHE A 92 -20.96 -2.77 -23.76
C PHE A 92 -21.74 -3.71 -24.69
N ALA A 93 -21.18 -4.06 -25.86
CA ALA A 93 -21.80 -4.99 -26.78
C ALA A 93 -22.01 -6.38 -26.16
N THR A 94 -21.10 -6.82 -25.28
CA THR A 94 -21.15 -8.12 -24.60
C THR A 94 -22.23 -8.15 -23.53
N GLN A 95 -22.31 -7.10 -22.72
CA GLN A 95 -23.32 -6.94 -21.68
C GLN A 95 -24.72 -6.80 -22.26
N GLN A 96 -24.89 -5.95 -23.28
CA GLN A 96 -26.20 -5.60 -23.83
C GLN A 96 -26.64 -6.52 -24.98
N ARG A 97 -25.75 -7.37 -25.51
CA ARG A 97 -25.95 -8.22 -26.69
C ARG A 97 -26.51 -7.45 -27.90
N LYS A 98 -25.83 -6.38 -28.30
CA LYS A 98 -26.24 -5.57 -29.45
C LYS A 98 -25.11 -5.37 -30.44
N PRO A 99 -25.42 -5.23 -31.75
CA PRO A 99 -24.43 -4.77 -32.69
C PRO A 99 -24.05 -3.33 -32.36
N VAL A 100 -22.74 -3.07 -32.37
CA VAL A 100 -22.16 -1.76 -32.09
C VAL A 100 -21.32 -1.32 -33.28
N LEU A 101 -21.47 -0.06 -33.68
CA LEU A 101 -20.63 0.61 -34.67
C LEU A 101 -19.90 1.79 -33.99
N LEU A 102 -18.58 1.83 -34.09
CA LEU A 102 -17.75 2.94 -33.66
C LEU A 102 -17.42 3.82 -34.88
N ILE A 103 -17.78 5.10 -34.81
CA ILE A 103 -17.43 6.13 -35.79
C ILE A 103 -16.46 7.08 -35.13
N GLN A 104 -15.30 7.25 -35.75
CA GLN A 104 -14.20 8.03 -35.21
C GLN A 104 -13.82 9.16 -36.14
N ARG A 105 -13.38 10.27 -35.54
CA ARG A 105 -12.79 11.38 -36.28
C ARG A 105 -11.29 11.15 -36.43
N ASP A 106 -10.78 11.34 -37.63
CA ASP A 106 -9.35 11.44 -37.88
C ASP A 106 -8.87 12.88 -37.60
N ASP A 107 -7.87 13.02 -36.73
CA ASP A 107 -7.31 14.30 -36.32
C ASP A 107 -6.35 14.91 -37.37
N ILE A 108 -5.81 14.11 -38.29
CA ILE A 108 -4.88 14.52 -39.35
C ILE A 108 -5.66 14.98 -40.59
N ALA A 109 -6.72 14.25 -40.96
CA ALA A 109 -7.66 14.62 -42.01
C ALA A 109 -9.06 14.69 -41.41
N PRO A 110 -9.60 15.90 -41.08
CA PRO A 110 -10.78 16.09 -40.22
C PRO A 110 -12.07 15.55 -40.85
N SER A 111 -12.18 14.23 -40.85
CA SER A 111 -13.19 13.43 -41.52
C SER A 111 -13.63 12.32 -40.57
N TRP A 112 -14.88 11.89 -40.73
CA TRP A 112 -15.50 10.89 -39.88
C TRP A 112 -15.66 9.60 -40.65
N ALA A 113 -15.14 8.52 -40.08
CA ALA A 113 -15.21 7.19 -40.69
C ALA A 113 -15.52 6.12 -39.62
N PRO A 114 -16.20 5.02 -40.00
CA PRO A 114 -16.31 3.87 -39.12
C PRO A 114 -14.92 3.26 -38.92
N SER A 115 -14.52 3.03 -37.67
CA SER A 115 -13.25 2.37 -37.34
C SER A 115 -13.43 0.94 -36.87
N TYR A 116 -14.59 0.62 -36.26
CA TYR A 116 -14.75 -0.62 -35.54
C TYR A 116 -16.21 -1.09 -35.43
N GLY A 117 -16.48 -2.37 -35.66
CA GLY A 117 -17.81 -2.97 -35.61
C GLY A 117 -17.84 -4.23 -34.75
N ILE A 118 -18.90 -4.42 -33.97
CA ILE A 118 -19.00 -5.53 -33.00
C ILE A 118 -20.30 -6.28 -33.21
N VAL A 119 -20.22 -7.60 -33.22
CA VAL A 119 -21.33 -8.50 -33.51
C VAL A 119 -21.45 -9.57 -32.41
N PRO A 120 -22.60 -9.68 -31.73
CA PRO A 120 -22.87 -10.80 -30.82
C PRO A 120 -22.75 -12.17 -31.50
N ALA A 121 -22.04 -13.13 -30.88
CA ALA A 121 -21.82 -14.44 -31.46
C ALA A 121 -23.13 -15.22 -31.62
N GLY A 122 -23.33 -15.74 -32.83
CA GLY A 122 -24.55 -16.45 -33.22
C GLY A 122 -25.71 -15.56 -33.63
N ASP A 123 -25.55 -14.24 -33.66
CA ASP A 123 -26.55 -13.30 -34.18
C ASP A 123 -26.31 -13.00 -35.66
N ARG A 124 -27.03 -13.74 -36.53
CA ARG A 124 -26.92 -13.59 -38.00
C ARG A 124 -27.46 -12.25 -38.49
N ALA A 125 -28.44 -11.67 -37.81
CA ALA A 125 -29.03 -10.39 -38.20
C ALA A 125 -28.07 -9.24 -37.91
N ALA A 126 -27.46 -9.24 -36.72
CA ALA A 126 -26.41 -8.29 -36.34
C ALA A 126 -25.19 -8.36 -37.27
N LEU A 127 -24.78 -9.58 -37.66
CA LEU A 127 -23.67 -9.78 -38.60
C LEU A 127 -23.99 -9.23 -40.00
N SER A 128 -25.19 -9.50 -40.51
CA SER A 128 -25.65 -8.99 -41.81
C SER A 128 -25.68 -7.46 -41.82
N LEU A 129 -26.12 -6.87 -40.70
CA LEU A 129 -26.24 -5.42 -40.55
C LEU A 129 -24.88 -4.72 -40.53
N ILE A 130 -23.92 -5.22 -39.73
CA ILE A 130 -22.56 -4.65 -39.68
C ILE A 130 -21.81 -4.84 -41.00
N ASN A 131 -22.03 -5.96 -41.71
CA ASN A 131 -21.44 -6.17 -43.03
C ASN A 131 -22.02 -5.23 -44.10
N SER A 132 -23.34 -4.95 -44.09
CA SER A 132 -23.97 -3.97 -44.99
C SER A 132 -23.37 -2.57 -44.82
N LEU A 133 -23.09 -2.19 -43.57
CA LEU A 133 -22.40 -0.93 -43.25
C LEU A 133 -20.96 -0.91 -43.77
N ARG A 134 -20.23 -2.02 -43.65
CA ARG A 134 -18.85 -2.16 -44.17
C ARG A 134 -18.80 -2.09 -45.70
N GLU A 135 -19.77 -2.67 -46.38
CA GLU A 135 -19.87 -2.55 -47.85
C GLU A 135 -20.25 -1.12 -48.28
N SER A 136 -21.07 -0.43 -47.48
CA SER A 136 -21.60 0.89 -47.83
C SER A 136 -20.69 2.06 -47.47
N LEU A 137 -19.90 1.95 -46.40
CA LEU A 137 -19.06 3.02 -45.84
C LEU A 137 -17.56 2.77 -45.99
N GLY A 138 -17.15 1.61 -46.51
CA GLY A 138 -15.73 1.24 -46.64
C GLY A 138 -15.23 0.31 -45.53
N PRO A 139 -13.97 -0.18 -45.65
CA PRO A 139 -13.44 -1.22 -44.77
C PRO A 139 -13.21 -0.71 -43.34
N PHE A 140 -13.68 -1.47 -42.36
CA PHE A 140 -13.38 -1.31 -40.94
C PHE A 140 -13.33 -2.68 -40.24
N GLU A 141 -12.69 -2.73 -39.08
CA GLU A 141 -12.48 -3.97 -38.34
C GLU A 141 -13.80 -4.48 -37.73
N VAL A 142 -14.07 -5.79 -37.82
CA VAL A 142 -15.30 -6.41 -37.30
C VAL A 142 -14.97 -7.57 -36.38
N VAL A 143 -15.49 -7.54 -35.16
CA VAL A 143 -15.22 -8.54 -34.12
C VAL A 143 -16.49 -9.20 -33.60
N ARG A 144 -16.40 -10.50 -33.31
CA ARG A 144 -17.50 -11.30 -32.77
C ARG A 144 -17.28 -11.60 -31.30
N ILE A 145 -18.31 -11.39 -30.47
CA ILE A 145 -18.23 -11.55 -29.00
C ILE A 145 -19.00 -12.79 -28.51
N PRO A 146 -18.43 -13.65 -27.64
CA PRO A 146 -19.07 -14.91 -27.20
C PRO A 146 -20.38 -14.71 -26.40
N ARG A 147 -21.22 -15.76 -26.29
CA ARG A 147 -22.47 -15.72 -25.50
C ARG A 147 -22.21 -15.87 -23.99
N PRO A 148 -22.69 -14.97 -23.11
CA PRO A 148 -22.73 -15.22 -21.67
C PRO A 148 -23.85 -16.24 -21.32
N ARG A 149 -23.58 -17.14 -20.36
CA ARG A 149 -24.51 -18.18 -19.87
C ARG A 149 -25.27 -17.67 -18.63
N THR A 150 -26.60 -17.72 -18.67
CA THR A 150 -27.54 -17.28 -17.63
C THR A 150 -27.70 -18.34 -16.53
N GLY A 151 -27.81 -17.93 -15.26
CA GLY A 151 -27.81 -18.83 -14.09
C GLY A 151 -29.13 -18.94 -13.31
N SER A 152 -29.17 -19.89 -12.37
CA SER A 152 -29.76 -19.78 -11.03
C SER A 152 -29.37 -21.01 -10.19
N ASP A 153 -29.22 -20.80 -8.88
CA ASP A 153 -29.25 -21.78 -7.76
C ASP A 153 -28.05 -22.69 -7.45
N ASP A 154 -26.93 -22.63 -8.17
CA ASP A 154 -25.71 -23.41 -7.84
C ASP A 154 -24.59 -22.61 -7.13
N GLN A 155 -24.90 -21.42 -6.61
CA GLN A 155 -23.88 -20.47 -6.12
C GLN A 155 -23.13 -20.91 -4.85
N TYR A 156 -23.53 -22.00 -4.18
CA TYR A 156 -22.77 -22.56 -3.07
C TYR A 156 -22.00 -23.85 -3.40
N GLU A 157 -22.24 -24.50 -4.54
CA GLU A 157 -21.57 -25.77 -4.89
C GLU A 157 -20.68 -25.73 -6.15
N ARG A 158 -20.72 -24.65 -6.96
CA ARG A 158 -20.00 -24.58 -8.26
C ARG A 158 -18.96 -23.47 -8.40
N ALA A 159 -18.36 -23.01 -7.31
CA ALA A 159 -17.10 -22.24 -7.33
C ALA A 159 -15.84 -23.13 -7.49
N ARG A 160 -16.01 -24.40 -7.85
CA ARG A 160 -14.92 -25.28 -8.30
C ARG A 160 -14.88 -25.25 -9.83
N HIS A 161 -13.69 -25.03 -10.38
CA HIS A 161 -13.30 -25.03 -11.81
C HIS A 161 -13.07 -23.64 -12.43
N ASN A 162 -11.95 -23.02 -12.07
CA ASN A 162 -10.88 -22.80 -13.07
C ASN A 162 -9.49 -22.63 -12.41
N TYR A 163 -9.22 -23.37 -11.32
CA TYR A 163 -7.87 -23.48 -10.78
C TYR A 163 -7.20 -24.75 -11.32
N PRO A 164 -5.88 -24.74 -11.56
CA PRO A 164 -5.16 -25.90 -12.07
C PRO A 164 -5.36 -27.13 -11.15
N PRO A 165 -5.63 -28.31 -11.72
CA PRO A 165 -5.74 -29.55 -10.95
C PRO A 165 -4.36 -29.97 -10.43
N PHE A 166 -4.35 -30.85 -9.42
CA PHE A 166 -3.13 -31.48 -8.93
C PHE A 166 -2.90 -32.82 -9.61
N SER A 167 -1.63 -33.13 -9.89
CA SER A 167 -1.14 -34.46 -10.22
C SER A 167 0.03 -34.83 -9.31
N ALA A 168 0.10 -36.09 -8.88
CA ALA A 168 1.20 -36.63 -8.09
C ALA A 168 1.95 -37.69 -8.91
N LEU A 169 3.27 -37.53 -9.07
CA LEU A 169 4.06 -38.49 -9.81
C LEU A 169 4.32 -39.75 -8.96
N ALA A 170 4.34 -40.91 -9.60
CA ALA A 170 4.60 -42.18 -8.92
C ALA A 170 6.04 -42.31 -8.38
N SER A 171 7.00 -41.57 -8.95
CA SER A 171 8.42 -41.63 -8.57
C SER A 171 9.10 -40.28 -8.80
N ARG A 172 10.28 -40.10 -8.19
CA ARG A 172 11.07 -38.88 -8.31
C ARG A 172 11.56 -38.71 -9.74
N GLN A 173 10.87 -37.88 -10.50
CA GLN A 173 11.19 -37.55 -11.88
C GLN A 173 10.91 -36.07 -12.11
N PHE A 174 11.73 -35.42 -12.93
CA PHE A 174 11.50 -34.03 -13.28
C PHE A 174 10.17 -33.91 -14.08
N PRO A 175 9.28 -32.96 -13.74
CA PRO A 175 8.01 -32.83 -14.44
C PRO A 175 8.18 -32.59 -15.94
N ALA A 176 7.24 -33.10 -16.74
CA ALA A 176 7.22 -32.81 -18.17
C ALA A 176 7.04 -31.31 -18.40
N ARG A 177 7.90 -30.72 -19.26
CA ARG A 177 7.86 -29.29 -19.58
C ARG A 177 6.58 -28.88 -20.33
N LEU A 178 5.99 -29.79 -21.09
CA LEU A 178 4.79 -29.54 -21.87
C LEU A 178 3.60 -30.32 -21.31
N GLY A 179 2.43 -29.70 -21.29
CA GLY A 179 1.19 -30.33 -20.87
C GLY A 179 0.12 -29.30 -20.47
N PRO A 180 -1.04 -29.74 -19.96
CA PRO A 180 -2.05 -28.83 -19.44
C PRO A 180 -1.51 -28.00 -18.27
N GLU A 181 -2.13 -26.85 -18.01
CA GLU A 181 -1.90 -26.08 -16.79
C GLU A 181 -2.23 -26.97 -15.58
N GLU A 182 -1.27 -27.19 -14.68
CA GLU A 182 -1.45 -28.09 -13.52
C GLU A 182 -0.44 -27.81 -12.40
N LEU A 183 -0.78 -28.28 -11.19
CA LEU A 183 0.10 -28.33 -10.03
C LEU A 183 0.64 -29.75 -9.88
N ILE A 184 1.96 -29.92 -9.82
CA ILE A 184 2.62 -31.22 -9.91
C ILE A 184 3.38 -31.48 -8.62
N LEU A 185 3.01 -32.53 -7.91
CA LEU A 185 3.73 -33.06 -6.74
C LEU A 185 4.71 -34.14 -7.20
N VAL A 186 6.00 -33.86 -7.05
CA VAL A 186 7.07 -34.83 -7.29
C VAL A 186 7.52 -35.39 -5.96
N PRO A 187 7.38 -36.69 -5.71
CA PRO A 187 7.74 -37.22 -4.40
C PRO A 187 9.25 -37.42 -4.25
N ASP A 188 9.77 -37.11 -3.06
CA ASP A 188 11.17 -37.34 -2.69
C ASP A 188 11.34 -38.73 -2.01
N SER A 189 12.59 -39.15 -1.85
CA SER A 189 13.01 -40.38 -1.16
C SER A 189 13.52 -40.14 0.26
N TRP A 190 13.45 -38.90 0.76
CA TRP A 190 13.86 -38.54 2.12
C TRP A 190 13.04 -39.27 3.18
N ASP A 191 13.75 -39.90 4.11
CA ASP A 191 13.19 -40.73 5.18
C ASP A 191 13.29 -40.01 6.53
N ASP A 192 12.12 -39.71 7.11
CA ASP A 192 11.95 -39.16 8.44
C ASP A 192 11.46 -40.24 9.42
N TYR A 193 12.38 -41.06 9.90
CA TYR A 193 12.09 -42.12 10.89
C TYR A 193 11.00 -43.11 10.44
N GLY A 194 11.06 -43.51 9.17
CA GLY A 194 10.11 -44.39 8.52
C GLY A 194 9.03 -43.65 7.72
N PHE A 195 8.96 -42.31 7.78
CA PHE A 195 7.99 -41.51 7.02
C PHE A 195 8.60 -40.93 5.74
N LEU A 196 7.94 -41.19 4.60
CA LEU A 196 8.34 -40.69 3.27
C LEU A 196 7.33 -39.64 2.78
N THR A 197 7.29 -38.50 3.47
CA THR A 197 6.22 -37.48 3.32
C THR A 197 6.62 -36.28 2.48
N LEU A 198 7.87 -36.17 2.02
CA LEU A 198 8.39 -35.00 1.32
C LEU A 198 8.05 -35.02 -0.18
N PHE A 199 7.59 -33.89 -0.69
CA PHE A 199 7.29 -33.64 -2.10
C PHE A 199 7.85 -32.28 -2.53
N ASP A 200 8.30 -32.18 -3.77
CA ASP A 200 8.57 -30.92 -4.45
C ASP A 200 7.30 -30.51 -5.23
N LEU A 201 6.82 -29.29 -5.02
CA LEU A 201 5.64 -28.74 -5.72
C LEU A 201 6.09 -27.85 -6.87
N TYR A 202 5.56 -28.14 -8.06
CA TYR A 202 5.73 -27.34 -9.26
C TYR A 202 4.39 -26.83 -9.78
N TYR A 203 4.41 -25.68 -10.44
CA TYR A 203 3.27 -25.12 -11.16
C TYR A 203 3.63 -24.96 -12.64
N ARG A 204 2.86 -25.59 -13.53
CA ARG A 204 2.97 -25.39 -14.97
C ARG A 204 1.87 -24.44 -15.43
N ASP A 205 2.25 -23.29 -15.98
CA ASP A 205 1.30 -22.26 -16.42
C ASP A 205 0.80 -22.46 -17.87
N GLU A 206 -0.16 -21.63 -18.29
CA GLU A 206 -0.70 -21.63 -19.65
C GLU A 206 0.38 -21.39 -20.74
N THR A 207 1.48 -20.71 -20.40
CA THR A 207 2.60 -20.43 -21.31
C THR A 207 3.58 -21.60 -21.45
N GLN A 208 3.33 -22.70 -20.75
CA GLN A 208 4.22 -23.88 -20.67
C GLN A 208 5.51 -23.62 -19.88
N SER A 209 5.53 -22.59 -19.04
CA SER A 209 6.63 -22.35 -18.10
C SER A 209 6.40 -23.17 -16.84
N LEU A 210 7.45 -23.83 -16.35
CA LEU A 210 7.43 -24.62 -15.12
C LEU A 210 8.07 -23.81 -13.99
N HIS A 211 7.26 -23.46 -13.00
CA HIS A 211 7.66 -22.69 -11.83
C HIS A 211 7.83 -23.64 -10.64
N GLU A 212 8.99 -23.63 -10.01
CA GLU A 212 9.23 -24.41 -8.79
C GLU A 212 8.74 -23.63 -7.57
N ILE A 213 7.67 -24.10 -6.94
CA ILE A 213 7.09 -23.49 -5.75
C ILE A 213 7.94 -23.81 -4.52
N GLY A 214 8.34 -25.08 -4.36
CA GLY A 214 9.23 -25.52 -3.29
C GLY A 214 8.76 -26.78 -2.58
N GLN A 215 9.36 -27.07 -1.44
CA GLN A 215 9.16 -28.32 -0.71
C GLN A 215 7.96 -28.26 0.22
N VAL A 216 7.14 -29.31 0.15
CA VAL A 216 5.99 -29.52 1.03
C VAL A 216 6.00 -30.93 1.57
N LYS A 217 5.78 -31.08 2.88
CA LYS A 217 5.53 -32.40 3.48
C LYS A 217 4.03 -32.61 3.62
N ILE A 218 3.56 -33.78 3.20
CA ILE A 218 2.15 -34.17 3.29
C ILE A 218 2.04 -35.38 4.23
N GLY A 219 1.22 -35.26 5.26
CA GLY A 219 0.86 -36.34 6.19
C GLY A 219 -0.59 -36.76 6.02
N SER A 220 -0.92 -37.93 6.58
CA SER A 220 -2.30 -38.39 6.73
C SER A 220 -2.53 -38.97 8.12
N GLN A 221 -3.72 -38.77 8.66
CA GLN A 221 -4.15 -39.35 9.94
C GLN A 221 -4.01 -40.87 9.91
N GLY A 222 -3.43 -41.43 10.98
CA GLY A 222 -3.20 -42.87 11.10
C GLY A 222 -2.04 -43.43 10.26
N LEU A 223 -1.22 -42.58 9.61
CA LEU A 223 0.00 -43.05 8.97
C LEU A 223 1.01 -43.48 10.04
N GLU A 224 1.34 -44.77 10.08
CA GLU A 224 2.33 -45.34 11.01
C GLU A 224 3.75 -45.35 10.42
N HIS A 225 3.89 -45.60 9.12
CA HIS A 225 5.15 -45.61 8.37
C HIS A 225 4.88 -45.55 6.87
N GLY A 226 5.91 -45.25 6.07
CA GLY A 226 5.88 -45.21 4.62
C GLY A 226 5.41 -43.87 4.06
N ARG A 227 4.90 -43.91 2.82
CA ARG A 227 4.43 -42.73 2.08
C ARG A 227 2.92 -42.53 2.31
N PRO A 228 2.44 -41.29 2.51
CA PRO A 228 1.00 -41.01 2.54
C PRO A 228 0.34 -41.44 1.21
N PRO A 229 -0.90 -41.96 1.23
CA PRO A 229 -1.59 -42.42 0.02
C PRO A 229 -2.21 -41.23 -0.75
N VAL A 230 -1.37 -40.32 -1.23
CA VAL A 230 -1.77 -39.18 -2.07
C VAL A 230 -2.26 -39.69 -3.44
N PRO A 231 -3.45 -39.28 -3.93
CA PRO A 231 -3.95 -39.70 -5.24
C PRO A 231 -3.09 -39.20 -6.39
N ASP A 232 -3.01 -39.97 -7.48
CA ASP A 232 -2.26 -39.58 -8.70
C ASP A 232 -2.81 -38.30 -9.36
N ALA A 233 -4.11 -38.02 -9.19
CA ALA A 233 -4.75 -36.78 -9.63
C ALA A 233 -5.88 -36.39 -8.67
N PHE A 234 -5.98 -35.10 -8.34
CA PHE A 234 -7.00 -34.59 -7.41
C PHE A 234 -7.20 -33.07 -7.52
N ASP A 235 -8.37 -32.58 -7.09
CA ASP A 235 -8.62 -31.14 -6.93
C ASP A 235 -8.32 -30.65 -5.51
N SER A 236 -8.51 -31.52 -4.51
CA SER A 236 -8.23 -31.26 -3.10
C SER A 236 -8.05 -32.57 -2.33
N LEU A 237 -7.19 -32.57 -1.31
CA LEU A 237 -6.97 -33.72 -0.44
C LEU A 237 -8.13 -33.91 0.54
N ALA A 238 -8.40 -35.18 0.88
CA ALA A 238 -9.46 -35.56 1.81
C ALA A 238 -9.16 -35.11 3.26
N SER A 239 -10.17 -35.11 4.14
CA SER A 239 -10.07 -34.58 5.51
C SER A 239 -9.07 -35.25 6.44
N GLY A 240 -8.58 -36.43 6.08
CA GLY A 240 -7.50 -37.09 6.81
C GLY A 240 -6.10 -36.56 6.49
N PHE A 241 -5.92 -35.74 5.46
CA PHE A 241 -4.61 -35.23 5.05
C PHE A 241 -4.32 -33.86 5.65
N PHE A 242 -3.04 -33.54 5.77
CA PHE A 242 -2.53 -32.24 6.17
C PHE A 242 -1.15 -32.02 5.55
N SER A 243 -0.79 -30.78 5.28
CA SER A 243 0.51 -30.44 4.70
C SER A 243 1.22 -29.33 5.46
N LEU A 244 2.53 -29.21 5.25
CA LEU A 244 3.32 -28.09 5.75
C LEU A 244 4.46 -27.76 4.78
N GLY A 245 4.52 -26.52 4.29
CA GLY A 245 5.68 -25.99 3.56
C GLY A 245 6.95 -26.09 4.42
N GLN A 246 8.09 -26.43 3.79
CA GLN A 246 9.31 -26.76 4.54
C GLN A 246 10.30 -25.60 4.70
N ASP A 247 9.99 -24.44 4.11
CA ASP A 247 10.71 -23.19 4.26
C ASP A 247 9.77 -22.00 3.98
N ASP A 248 10.23 -20.77 4.25
CA ASP A 248 9.47 -19.55 3.99
C ASP A 248 9.34 -19.23 2.49
N THR A 249 10.31 -19.62 1.66
CA THR A 249 10.28 -19.41 0.21
C THR A 249 9.10 -20.11 -0.46
N TYR A 250 8.64 -21.24 0.08
CA TYR A 250 7.42 -21.93 -0.34
C TYR A 250 6.19 -21.00 -0.29
N TYR A 251 6.00 -20.29 0.82
CA TYR A 251 4.86 -19.39 1.01
C TYR A 251 5.04 -18.07 0.24
N GLU A 252 6.28 -17.60 0.09
CA GLU A 252 6.64 -16.41 -0.69
C GLU A 252 6.34 -16.61 -2.18
N LYS A 253 6.78 -17.72 -2.78
CA LYS A 253 6.56 -18.01 -4.21
C LYS A 253 5.10 -18.24 -4.57
N LEU A 254 4.27 -18.61 -3.60
CA LEU A 254 2.81 -18.67 -3.78
C LEU A 254 2.17 -17.27 -3.86
N GLU A 255 2.88 -16.18 -3.53
CA GLU A 255 2.40 -14.80 -3.71
C GLU A 255 2.34 -14.38 -5.18
N ASP A 256 3.38 -14.70 -5.94
CA ASP A 256 3.55 -14.27 -7.33
C ASP A 256 2.58 -14.95 -8.32
N HIS A 257 1.85 -15.96 -7.84
CA HIS A 257 0.83 -16.67 -8.59
C HIS A 257 -0.48 -16.55 -7.81
N ASN A 258 -1.57 -16.08 -8.41
CA ASN A 258 -2.90 -15.94 -7.77
C ASN A 258 -3.55 -17.29 -7.34
N LEU A 259 -2.74 -18.25 -6.89
CA LEU A 259 -3.02 -19.64 -6.56
C LEU A 259 -2.86 -19.94 -5.06
N ARG A 260 -2.28 -19.03 -4.25
CA ARG A 260 -1.97 -19.27 -2.83
C ARG A 260 -3.10 -19.95 -2.05
N GLU A 261 -4.27 -19.31 -2.05
CA GLU A 261 -5.43 -19.81 -1.30
C GLU A 261 -5.91 -21.16 -1.82
N HIS A 262 -5.93 -21.36 -3.14
CA HIS A 262 -6.28 -22.65 -3.75
C HIS A 262 -5.30 -23.75 -3.33
N VAL A 263 -3.99 -23.50 -3.46
CA VAL A 263 -2.95 -24.49 -3.14
C VAL A 263 -3.00 -24.88 -1.67
N LEU A 264 -3.00 -23.90 -0.78
CA LEU A 264 -2.96 -24.13 0.66
C LEU A 264 -4.26 -24.77 1.16
N THR A 265 -5.41 -24.42 0.59
CA THR A 265 -6.69 -25.06 0.92
C THR A 265 -6.75 -26.49 0.39
N ALA A 266 -6.35 -26.72 -0.86
CA ALA A 266 -6.40 -28.03 -1.51
C ALA A 266 -5.43 -29.04 -0.87
N LEU A 267 -4.26 -28.61 -0.44
CA LEU A 267 -3.28 -29.45 0.26
C LEU A 267 -3.55 -29.58 1.77
N ARG A 268 -4.49 -28.79 2.31
CA ARG A 268 -4.78 -28.70 3.76
C ARG A 268 -3.57 -28.28 4.57
N ASP A 269 -3.02 -27.12 4.21
CA ASP A 269 -1.81 -26.60 4.82
C ASP A 269 -2.05 -26.14 6.26
N MET A 270 -1.20 -26.62 7.16
CA MET A 270 -1.25 -26.38 8.60
C MET A 270 -0.92 -24.93 8.98
N ALA A 271 -0.17 -24.19 8.15
CA ALA A 271 0.06 -22.78 8.41
C ALA A 271 -1.18 -21.95 8.05
N PHE A 272 -1.93 -22.35 7.02
CA PHE A 272 -3.12 -21.65 6.52
C PHE A 272 -4.43 -21.99 7.27
N ASP A 273 -4.65 -23.26 7.65
CA ASP A 273 -5.86 -23.70 8.35
C ASP A 273 -5.58 -24.10 9.81
N GLU A 274 -6.02 -23.24 10.74
CA GLU A 274 -5.90 -23.46 12.19
C GLU A 274 -6.56 -24.77 12.64
N HIS A 275 -7.69 -25.16 12.05
CA HIS A 275 -8.36 -26.39 12.46
C HIS A 275 -7.54 -27.63 12.07
N THR A 276 -6.99 -27.64 10.85
CA THR A 276 -6.06 -28.69 10.41
C THR A 276 -4.80 -28.72 11.27
N PHE A 277 -4.24 -27.56 11.63
CA PHE A 277 -3.12 -27.47 12.56
C PHE A 277 -3.42 -28.16 13.90
N GLN A 278 -4.47 -27.71 14.61
CA GLN A 278 -4.82 -28.23 15.94
C GLN A 278 -5.15 -29.73 15.94
N SER A 279 -5.80 -30.22 14.89
CA SER A 279 -6.20 -31.64 14.80
C SER A 279 -5.05 -32.58 14.41
N SER A 280 -3.94 -32.08 13.86
CA SER A 280 -2.83 -32.90 13.37
C SER A 280 -1.51 -32.71 14.13
N ILE A 281 -1.35 -31.62 14.89
CA ILE A 281 -0.10 -31.24 15.58
C ILE A 281 0.46 -32.32 16.51
N SER A 282 -0.40 -33.11 17.14
CA SER A 282 -0.03 -34.18 18.08
C SER A 282 0.21 -35.54 17.41
N SER A 283 -0.02 -35.66 16.11
CA SER A 283 0.20 -36.91 15.38
C SER A 283 1.69 -37.25 15.27
N GLU A 284 2.00 -38.55 15.27
CA GLU A 284 3.38 -39.04 15.20
C GLU A 284 4.07 -38.61 13.89
N VAL A 285 3.38 -38.70 12.76
CA VAL A 285 3.88 -38.23 11.46
C VAL A 285 4.13 -36.71 11.44
N ALA A 286 3.26 -35.89 12.05
CA ALA A 286 3.49 -34.45 12.12
C ALA A 286 4.73 -34.11 12.96
N THR A 287 4.84 -34.73 14.14
CA THR A 287 5.94 -34.47 15.09
C THR A 287 7.29 -34.98 14.58
N LYS A 288 7.33 -36.20 14.03
CA LYS A 288 8.58 -36.84 13.58
C LYS A 288 9.02 -36.41 12.20
N SER A 289 8.09 -36.01 11.33
CA SER A 289 8.39 -35.66 9.94
C SER A 289 8.13 -34.19 9.62
N LEU A 290 6.89 -33.71 9.66
CA LEU A 290 6.54 -32.36 9.18
C LEU A 290 7.26 -31.25 9.98
N PHE A 291 7.36 -31.40 11.30
CA PHE A 291 8.04 -30.45 12.20
C PHE A 291 9.51 -30.79 12.48
N ARG A 292 10.12 -31.74 11.74
CA ARG A 292 11.52 -32.11 11.97
C ARG A 292 12.48 -30.95 11.76
N THR A 293 12.26 -30.18 10.70
CA THR A 293 13.13 -29.07 10.28
C THR A 293 12.49 -27.72 10.57
N VAL A 294 11.16 -27.66 10.57
CA VAL A 294 10.38 -26.45 10.83
C VAL A 294 9.81 -26.51 12.25
N PRO A 295 10.21 -25.62 13.17
CA PRO A 295 9.61 -25.54 14.49
C PRO A 295 8.13 -25.15 14.43
N GLN A 296 7.31 -25.71 15.33
CA GLN A 296 5.89 -25.36 15.45
C GLN A 296 5.65 -23.86 15.61
N SER A 297 6.50 -23.17 16.39
CA SER A 297 6.43 -21.71 16.58
C SER A 297 6.65 -20.93 15.28
N THR A 298 7.50 -21.42 14.37
CA THR A 298 7.70 -20.81 13.05
C THR A 298 6.45 -20.98 12.19
N THR A 299 5.79 -22.14 12.27
CA THR A 299 4.53 -22.41 11.59
C THR A 299 3.41 -21.49 12.06
N GLU A 300 3.21 -21.38 13.38
CA GLU A 300 2.13 -20.58 14.00
C GLU A 300 2.28 -19.08 13.74
N VAL A 301 3.51 -18.59 13.57
CA VAL A 301 3.76 -17.14 13.49
C VAL A 301 4.20 -16.69 12.09
N GLN A 302 5.35 -17.18 11.59
CA GLN A 302 5.91 -16.68 10.33
C GLN A 302 5.19 -17.30 9.13
N PHE A 303 5.08 -18.63 9.07
CA PHE A 303 4.46 -19.30 7.92
C PHE A 303 2.97 -19.00 7.85
N ARG A 304 2.27 -18.97 8.98
CA ARG A 304 0.84 -18.57 9.00
C ARG A 304 0.64 -17.16 8.48
N ARG A 305 1.49 -16.22 8.88
CA ARG A 305 1.45 -14.86 8.32
C ARG A 305 1.62 -14.89 6.80
N MET A 306 2.64 -15.59 6.30
CA MET A 306 2.93 -15.66 4.86
C MET A 306 1.85 -16.42 4.08
N ALA A 307 1.28 -17.48 4.65
CA ALA A 307 0.16 -18.22 4.10
C ALA A 307 -1.08 -17.34 3.87
N HIS A 308 -1.27 -16.31 4.70
CA HIS A 308 -2.37 -15.34 4.59
C HIS A 308 -1.99 -14.02 3.89
N GLY A 309 -0.86 -13.94 3.18
CA GLY A 309 -0.49 -12.72 2.43
C GLY A 309 0.34 -11.70 3.18
N GLY A 310 0.85 -12.04 4.38
CA GLY A 310 1.75 -11.17 5.12
C GLY A 310 3.22 -11.34 4.73
N ALA A 311 4.03 -10.30 4.96
CA ALA A 311 5.45 -10.32 4.59
C ALA A 311 6.28 -11.24 5.49
N ARG A 312 7.45 -11.65 4.98
CA ARG A 312 8.47 -12.35 5.77
C ARG A 312 9.04 -11.39 6.82
N LEU A 313 8.90 -11.73 8.10
CA LEU A 313 9.55 -10.96 9.17
C LEU A 313 10.94 -11.48 9.45
N THR A 314 11.92 -10.59 9.46
CA THR A 314 13.32 -10.88 9.76
C THR A 314 13.85 -9.80 10.69
N ASN A 315 14.72 -10.18 11.63
CA ASN A 315 15.51 -9.18 12.34
C ASN A 315 16.42 -8.50 11.33
N TYR A 316 16.67 -7.20 11.50
CA TYR A 316 17.68 -6.51 10.71
C TYR A 316 18.27 -5.34 11.48
N ARG A 317 19.52 -5.03 11.16
CA ARG A 317 20.30 -3.95 11.76
C ARG A 317 20.97 -3.15 10.70
N PHE A 318 20.91 -1.84 10.86
CA PHE A 318 21.51 -0.91 9.91
C PHE A 318 22.13 0.27 10.64
N ARG A 319 23.04 0.95 9.94
CA ARG A 319 23.77 2.09 10.46
C ARG A 319 23.71 3.23 9.47
N TYR A 320 23.54 4.46 9.95
CA TYR A 320 23.67 5.67 9.17
C TYR A 320 24.84 6.49 9.69
N ALA A 321 25.82 6.75 8.81
CA ALA A 321 26.97 7.60 9.12
C ALA A 321 26.85 8.92 8.36
N LYS A 322 26.73 10.03 9.08
CA LYS A 322 26.86 11.38 8.54
C LYS A 322 28.35 11.76 8.56
N PRO A 323 28.96 12.17 7.43
CA PRO A 323 30.33 12.65 7.42
C PRO A 323 30.46 13.94 8.23
N ALA A 324 31.68 14.20 8.73
CA ALA A 324 32.00 15.49 9.32
C ALA A 324 31.92 16.58 8.24
N ASP A 325 31.45 17.75 8.63
CA ASP A 325 31.45 18.94 7.79
C ASP A 325 32.53 19.89 8.30
N GLU A 326 33.67 19.92 7.58
CA GLU A 326 34.84 20.71 7.96
C GLU A 326 34.58 22.23 7.87
N GLU A 327 33.63 22.69 7.03
CA GLU A 327 33.32 24.11 6.87
C GLU A 327 32.59 24.69 8.09
N ILE A 328 31.70 23.89 8.69
CA ILE A 328 30.97 24.27 9.91
C ILE A 328 31.48 23.58 11.17
N SER A 329 32.59 22.83 11.11
CA SER A 329 33.19 22.06 12.21
C SER A 329 32.21 21.11 12.92
N ASP A 330 31.30 20.51 12.15
CA ASP A 330 30.34 19.52 12.63
C ASP A 330 30.99 18.13 12.59
N GLU A 331 31.02 17.45 13.73
CA GLU A 331 31.62 16.11 13.83
C GLU A 331 30.74 15.05 13.15
N SER A 332 31.35 13.93 12.77
CA SER A 332 30.61 12.81 12.18
C SER A 332 29.60 12.24 13.17
N LEU A 333 28.38 12.01 12.72
CA LEU A 333 27.35 11.31 13.50
C LEU A 333 27.24 9.87 13.01
N ASP A 334 27.23 8.92 13.95
CA ASP A 334 27.09 7.50 13.66
C ASP A 334 25.93 6.91 14.46
N LEU A 335 24.88 6.50 13.77
CA LEU A 335 23.63 6.04 14.36
C LEU A 335 23.35 4.60 13.94
N SER A 336 23.32 3.69 14.91
CA SER A 336 22.88 2.31 14.70
C SER A 336 21.40 2.13 15.07
N PHE A 337 20.73 1.26 14.32
CA PHE A 337 19.32 0.94 14.46
C PHE A 337 19.16 -0.58 14.40
N GLU A 338 18.43 -1.14 15.37
CA GLU A 338 18.20 -2.56 15.48
C GLU A 338 16.68 -2.83 15.54
N VAL A 339 16.19 -3.63 14.60
CA VAL A 339 14.79 -4.01 14.51
C VAL A 339 14.68 -5.51 14.79
N HIS A 340 14.05 -5.85 15.90
CA HIS A 340 13.77 -7.22 16.30
C HIS A 340 12.32 -7.57 15.92
N ALA A 341 12.17 -8.51 14.99
CA ALA A 341 10.88 -9.03 14.62
C ALA A 341 10.18 -9.62 15.85
N GLN A 342 8.90 -9.25 16.03
CA GLN A 342 8.02 -9.76 17.10
C GLN A 342 8.44 -9.35 18.52
N SER A 343 9.30 -8.35 18.71
CA SER A 343 9.65 -7.86 20.04
C SER A 343 8.46 -7.19 20.75
N GLN A 344 8.45 -7.27 22.09
CA GLN A 344 7.53 -6.52 22.94
C GLN A 344 8.31 -5.90 24.12
N PRO A 345 8.41 -4.56 24.23
CA PRO A 345 7.91 -3.53 23.31
C PRO A 345 8.46 -3.64 21.88
N SER A 346 7.74 -3.08 20.90
CA SER A 346 8.18 -3.13 19.49
C SER A 346 9.42 -2.27 19.27
N THR A 347 10.31 -2.72 18.40
CA THR A 347 11.59 -2.05 18.05
C THR A 347 11.61 -1.50 16.62
N ASN A 348 10.47 -1.52 15.92
CA ASN A 348 10.35 -1.05 14.55
C ASN A 348 10.12 0.47 14.40
N ILE A 349 10.11 1.21 15.51
CA ILE A 349 10.04 2.66 15.53
C ILE A 349 11.22 3.19 16.31
N HIS A 350 12.06 3.98 15.65
CA HIS A 350 13.16 4.71 16.24
C HIS A 350 12.87 6.20 16.32
N VAL A 351 13.33 6.84 17.38
CA VAL A 351 13.05 8.25 17.67
C VAL A 351 14.34 9.01 17.82
N VAL A 352 14.48 10.08 17.05
CA VAL A 352 15.54 11.08 17.16
C VAL A 352 14.94 12.31 17.83
N ILE A 353 15.28 12.53 19.09
CA ILE A 353 14.74 13.62 19.90
C ILE A 353 15.82 14.63 20.27
N GLY A 354 15.44 15.90 20.39
CA GLY A 354 16.33 16.96 20.85
C GLY A 354 15.69 18.34 20.66
N SER A 355 16.39 19.38 21.10
CA SER A 355 15.86 20.75 21.11
C SER A 355 15.64 21.32 19.71
N ASN A 356 14.92 22.42 19.61
CA ASN A 356 14.75 23.09 18.32
C ASN A 356 16.10 23.60 17.81
N GLY A 357 16.39 23.39 16.52
CA GLY A 357 17.64 23.82 15.90
C GLY A 357 18.84 22.89 16.09
N VAL A 358 18.72 21.74 16.76
CA VAL A 358 19.83 20.76 16.88
C VAL A 358 20.11 19.98 15.58
N GLY A 359 19.27 20.14 14.55
CA GLY A 359 19.48 19.54 13.23
C GLY A 359 18.71 18.24 12.94
N LYS A 360 17.64 17.92 13.70
CA LYS A 360 16.82 16.70 13.50
C LYS A 360 16.26 16.59 12.07
N THR A 361 15.56 17.63 11.60
CA THR A 361 15.02 17.73 10.24
C THR A 361 16.13 17.64 9.18
N THR A 362 17.31 18.23 9.45
CA THR A 362 18.48 18.12 8.56
C THR A 362 19.04 16.69 8.51
N LEU A 363 19.04 15.98 9.64
CA LEU A 363 19.45 14.58 9.70
C LEU A 363 18.54 13.68 8.87
N LEU A 364 17.20 13.82 9.01
CA LEU A 364 16.26 13.04 8.21
C LEU A 364 16.40 13.33 6.71
N LYS A 365 16.66 14.58 6.34
CA LYS A 365 16.95 14.93 4.94
C LYS A 365 18.25 14.31 4.44
N GLY A 366 19.30 14.32 5.26
CA GLY A 366 20.55 13.65 4.95
C GLY A 366 20.33 12.15 4.70
N MET A 367 19.52 11.50 5.53
CA MET A 367 19.12 10.10 5.33
C MET A 367 18.34 9.91 4.02
N SER A 368 17.37 10.78 3.72
CA SER A 368 16.62 10.71 2.46
C SER A 368 17.51 10.93 1.24
N ALA A 369 18.45 11.89 1.31
CA ALA A 369 19.37 12.21 0.22
C ALA A 369 20.38 11.09 -0.03
N ALA A 370 20.88 10.45 1.04
CA ALA A 370 21.76 9.29 0.96
C ALA A 370 21.12 8.09 0.24
N LEU A 371 19.79 8.08 0.12
CA LEU A 371 19.00 7.02 -0.53
C LEU A 371 18.39 7.47 -1.88
N ALA A 372 18.58 8.75 -2.28
CA ALA A 372 17.96 9.33 -3.47
C ALA A 372 18.75 9.11 -4.77
N PRO A 373 18.10 9.17 -5.95
CA PRO A 373 18.77 9.08 -7.26
C PRO A 373 19.72 10.26 -7.56
N LEU A 374 20.86 9.92 -8.18
CA LEU A 374 22.10 10.72 -8.29
C LEU A 374 22.09 11.98 -9.18
N ASP A 375 20.96 12.42 -9.75
CA ASP A 375 20.95 13.62 -10.61
C ASP A 375 20.70 14.94 -9.85
N THR A 376 20.62 14.87 -8.52
CA THR A 376 20.84 16.06 -7.67
C THR A 376 22.36 16.31 -7.56
N PRO A 377 22.85 17.54 -7.80
CA PRO A 377 24.28 17.82 -7.81
C PRO A 377 24.92 17.31 -6.51
N THR A 378 25.81 16.34 -6.69
CA THR A 378 26.56 15.63 -5.68
C THR A 378 27.49 16.61 -4.96
N GLY A 379 27.03 17.13 -3.82
CA GLY A 379 27.88 17.84 -2.88
C GLY A 379 28.70 16.86 -2.04
N GLU A 380 29.96 17.19 -1.81
CA GLU A 380 30.75 16.63 -0.69
C GLU A 380 29.92 16.77 0.61
N GLY A 381 29.79 15.71 1.40
CA GLY A 381 29.07 15.73 2.69
C GLY A 381 27.78 14.90 2.80
N GLN A 382 27.43 14.05 1.83
CA GLN A 382 26.27 13.15 1.95
C GLN A 382 26.57 11.92 2.83
N GLY A 383 25.61 11.57 3.71
CA GLY A 383 25.71 10.40 4.59
C GLY A 383 25.64 9.06 3.88
N VAL A 384 25.99 7.98 4.58
CA VAL A 384 26.00 6.61 4.03
C VAL A 384 25.24 5.66 4.95
N PHE A 385 24.41 4.80 4.36
CA PHE A 385 23.80 3.66 5.04
C PHE A 385 24.65 2.41 4.92
N PHE A 386 24.69 1.61 5.98
CA PHE A 386 25.33 0.31 6.03
C PHE A 386 24.33 -0.73 6.53
N ASP A 387 24.14 -1.80 5.77
CA ASP A 387 23.54 -3.03 6.28
C ASP A 387 24.57 -3.74 7.17
N LEU A 388 24.22 -4.02 8.42
CA LEU A 388 25.12 -4.65 9.39
C LEU A 388 24.96 -6.18 9.44
N ASP A 389 23.98 -6.73 8.74
CA ASP A 389 23.72 -8.17 8.71
C ASP A 389 24.18 -8.84 7.40
N ASP A 390 24.76 -8.08 6.46
CA ASP A 390 25.42 -8.63 5.27
C ASP A 390 26.81 -9.21 5.63
N GLU A 391 26.87 -10.53 5.84
CA GLU A 391 28.10 -11.27 6.19
C GLU A 391 29.09 -11.41 5.02
N ALA A 392 28.70 -11.07 3.78
CA ALA A 392 29.62 -11.03 2.67
C ALA A 392 30.28 -9.65 2.63
N GLY A 393 31.60 -9.57 2.88
CA GLY A 393 32.39 -8.33 2.85
C GLY A 393 32.50 -7.63 1.49
N SER A 394 31.38 -7.44 0.78
CA SER A 394 31.25 -6.61 -0.40
C SER A 394 31.22 -5.14 0.04
N LYS A 395 32.22 -4.37 -0.39
CA LYS A 395 32.25 -2.91 -0.28
C LYS A 395 31.26 -2.24 -1.25
N SER A 396 30.04 -2.76 -1.38
CA SER A 396 28.98 -2.17 -2.17
C SER A 396 27.77 -1.91 -1.28
N ALA A 397 27.42 -0.64 -1.14
CA ALA A 397 26.30 -0.14 -0.36
C ALA A 397 24.95 -0.60 -0.96
N GLU A 398 24.58 -1.87 -0.74
CA GLU A 398 23.20 -2.31 -0.91
C GLU A 398 22.45 -1.97 0.38
N THR A 399 21.60 -0.95 0.29
CA THR A 399 20.79 -0.47 1.42
C THR A 399 19.71 -1.51 1.75
N PRO A 400 19.39 -1.78 3.03
CA PRO A 400 18.45 -2.85 3.41
C PRO A 400 16.98 -2.57 3.07
N PHE A 401 16.68 -1.43 2.44
CA PHE A 401 15.32 -0.91 2.26
C PHE A 401 14.83 -1.04 0.83
N SER A 402 13.57 -1.46 0.66
CA SER A 402 12.95 -1.57 -0.69
C SER A 402 12.32 -0.26 -1.18
N ASN A 403 11.99 0.66 -0.27
CA ASN A 403 11.55 2.02 -0.55
C ASN A 403 11.71 2.91 0.70
N VAL A 404 11.77 4.22 0.48
CA VAL A 404 11.74 5.25 1.54
C VAL A 404 10.46 6.07 1.43
N ILE A 405 9.84 6.39 2.55
CA ILE A 405 8.65 7.26 2.60
C ILE A 405 8.95 8.40 3.56
N PHE A 406 9.00 9.62 3.05
CA PHE A 406 9.17 10.82 3.86
C PHE A 406 7.80 11.44 4.20
N VAL A 407 7.57 11.71 5.47
CA VAL A 407 6.31 12.28 5.98
C VAL A 407 6.63 13.59 6.71
N SER A 408 6.06 14.69 6.24
CA SER A 408 6.21 16.00 6.88
C SER A 408 5.04 16.93 6.58
N PHE A 409 4.47 17.52 7.63
CA PHE A 409 3.41 18.52 7.53
C PHE A 409 3.90 19.93 7.89
N SER A 410 5.22 20.15 7.90
CA SER A 410 5.78 21.47 8.15
C SER A 410 5.74 22.32 6.88
N ALA A 411 5.01 23.44 6.93
CA ALA A 411 4.97 24.42 5.84
C ALA A 411 6.30 25.18 5.65
N PHE A 412 7.21 25.08 6.62
CA PHE A 412 8.50 25.78 6.61
C PHE A 412 9.65 24.87 6.18
N ASP A 413 9.36 23.68 5.67
CA ASP A 413 10.38 22.71 5.32
C ASP A 413 11.07 23.08 3.98
N PRO A 414 12.37 23.42 3.97
CA PRO A 414 13.09 23.71 2.72
C PRO A 414 13.32 22.46 1.84
N PHE A 415 12.92 21.26 2.29
CA PHE A 415 12.87 20.06 1.44
C PHE A 415 11.85 20.21 0.29
N LEU A 416 10.79 20.98 0.51
CA LEU A 416 9.74 21.23 -0.48
C LEU A 416 10.30 21.83 -1.80
N PRO A 417 11.13 22.90 -1.77
CA PRO A 417 11.84 23.40 -2.95
C PRO A 417 12.71 22.37 -3.69
N ALA A 418 13.38 21.45 -2.99
CA ALA A 418 14.27 20.47 -3.62
C ALA A 418 13.48 19.43 -4.42
N MET A 419 12.35 18.96 -3.88
CA MET A 419 11.44 18.02 -4.56
C MET A 419 10.59 18.68 -5.65
N ALA A 420 10.35 19.99 -5.54
CA ALA A 420 9.61 20.79 -6.53
C ALA A 420 10.38 20.99 -7.85
N ASN A 421 11.71 20.93 -7.81
CA ASN A 421 12.59 21.19 -8.96
C ASN A 421 12.96 19.95 -9.77
N LEU A 422 12.43 18.78 -9.42
CA LEU A 422 12.66 17.53 -10.15
C LEU A 422 11.87 17.55 -11.47
N SER A 423 12.50 17.15 -12.58
CA SER A 423 11.82 17.04 -13.87
C SER A 423 10.86 15.84 -13.91
N GLU A 424 9.91 15.81 -14.85
CA GLU A 424 9.01 14.64 -15.04
C GLU A 424 9.81 13.33 -15.31
N GLU A 425 10.97 13.42 -15.98
CA GLU A 425 11.91 12.31 -16.16
C GLU A 425 12.59 11.90 -14.84
N ASP A 426 13.01 12.86 -14.00
CA ASP A 426 13.60 12.57 -12.67
C ASP A 426 12.59 11.93 -11.73
N ILE A 427 11.32 12.32 -11.83
CA ILE A 427 10.18 11.77 -11.10
C ILE A 427 9.97 10.32 -11.51
N ASP A 428 9.84 10.03 -12.81
CA ASP A 428 9.70 8.65 -13.29
C ASP A 428 10.93 7.78 -12.91
N THR A 429 12.12 8.38 -12.80
CA THR A 429 13.36 7.72 -12.34
C THR A 429 13.42 7.55 -10.81
N LEU A 430 12.84 8.47 -10.03
CA LEU A 430 12.62 8.36 -8.57
C LEU A 430 11.60 7.28 -8.22
N PHE A 431 10.66 7.00 -9.13
CA PHE A 431 9.57 6.05 -8.95
C PHE A 431 9.77 4.72 -9.70
N SER A 432 10.82 4.58 -10.52
CA SER A 432 11.24 3.32 -11.17
C SER A 432 12.55 2.80 -10.57
N ALA A 433 12.61 1.49 -10.32
CA ALA A 433 13.81 0.84 -9.82
C ALA A 433 14.84 0.72 -10.95
N VAL A 434 15.69 1.73 -11.14
CA VAL A 434 16.81 1.69 -12.08
C VAL A 434 18.12 1.71 -11.30
N GLN A 435 18.88 0.60 -11.39
CA GLN A 435 20.26 0.40 -10.92
C GLN A 435 20.56 0.84 -9.47
N ASN A 436 20.53 -0.11 -8.52
CA ASN A 436 20.98 0.04 -7.12
C ASN A 436 20.41 1.24 -6.33
N ARG A 437 19.14 1.59 -6.53
CA ARG A 437 18.50 2.77 -5.90
C ARG A 437 17.13 2.45 -5.32
N VAL A 438 16.80 3.14 -4.23
CA VAL A 438 15.58 2.92 -3.43
C VAL A 438 14.53 3.98 -3.80
N PRO A 439 13.32 3.61 -4.26
CA PRO A 439 12.29 4.58 -4.62
C PRO A 439 11.82 5.39 -3.41
N ILE A 440 11.60 6.70 -3.60
CA ILE A 440 11.20 7.63 -2.53
C ILE A 440 9.78 8.13 -2.75
N SER A 441 8.93 8.02 -1.73
CA SER A 441 7.57 8.60 -1.70
C SER A 441 7.48 9.72 -0.67
N TYR A 442 6.61 10.70 -0.89
CA TYR A 442 6.36 11.79 0.06
C TYR A 442 4.88 11.89 0.42
N ILE A 443 4.59 12.10 1.71
CA ILE A 443 3.25 12.31 2.26
C ILE A 443 3.28 13.61 3.07
N GLY A 444 2.45 14.59 2.71
CA GLY A 444 2.38 15.84 3.46
C GLY A 444 2.00 17.05 2.63
N LEU A 445 2.36 18.25 3.12
CA LEU A 445 1.97 19.54 2.54
C LEU A 445 2.71 19.89 1.24
N GLY A 446 3.77 19.17 0.90
CA GLY A 446 4.55 19.41 -0.31
C GLY A 446 3.88 19.03 -1.62
N ARG A 447 4.22 19.77 -2.68
CA ARG A 447 3.93 19.40 -4.07
C ARG A 447 5.19 18.85 -4.74
N ILE A 448 5.18 17.56 -5.06
CA ILE A 448 6.27 16.92 -5.80
C ILE A 448 6.14 17.29 -7.28
N GLY A 449 7.24 17.66 -7.94
CA GLY A 449 7.24 17.93 -9.39
C GLY A 449 6.48 19.16 -9.84
N SER A 450 6.06 20.01 -8.91
CA SER A 450 5.43 21.30 -9.21
C SER A 450 6.42 22.41 -8.93
N SER A 451 6.61 23.33 -9.88
CA SER A 451 7.33 24.58 -9.63
C SER A 451 6.67 25.47 -8.55
N ASN A 452 5.46 25.11 -8.13
CA ASN A 452 4.75 25.77 -7.05
C ASN A 452 5.23 25.25 -5.68
N THR A 453 6.04 26.07 -5.00
CA THR A 453 6.58 25.80 -3.66
C THR A 453 5.61 26.09 -2.52
N THR A 454 4.38 26.54 -2.82
CA THR A 454 3.40 26.76 -1.76
C THR A 454 2.97 25.43 -1.12
N PRO A 455 2.47 25.43 0.12
CA PRO A 455 1.85 24.24 0.72
C PRO A 455 0.53 23.86 0.02
N LYS A 456 0.19 22.57 0.04
CA LYS A 456 -1.13 22.03 -0.35
C LYS A 456 -2.24 22.61 0.53
N ASP A 457 -3.39 22.87 -0.08
CA ASP A 457 -4.60 23.25 0.65
C ASP A 457 -5.39 22.03 1.15
N ILE A 458 -6.48 22.27 1.90
CA ILE A 458 -7.30 21.20 2.47
C ILE A 458 -7.99 20.38 1.38
N GLY A 459 -8.34 21.00 0.24
CA GLY A 459 -8.96 20.30 -0.88
C GLY A 459 -7.98 19.30 -1.50
N GLU A 460 -6.75 19.73 -1.79
CA GLU A 460 -5.69 18.85 -2.30
C GLU A 460 -5.36 17.71 -1.33
N LEU A 461 -5.34 17.97 -0.02
CA LEU A 461 -5.14 16.91 0.98
C LEU A 461 -6.33 15.95 1.07
N SER A 462 -7.55 16.43 0.83
CA SER A 462 -8.75 15.59 0.72
C SER A 462 -8.67 14.71 -0.52
N ASP A 463 -8.19 15.23 -1.64
CA ASP A 463 -7.98 14.46 -2.88
C ASP A 463 -6.90 13.38 -2.67
N ASP A 464 -5.78 13.72 -2.04
CA ASP A 464 -4.74 12.75 -1.66
C ASP A 464 -5.30 11.63 -0.79
N PHE A 465 -6.16 11.97 0.18
CA PHE A 465 -6.82 11.00 1.04
C PHE A 465 -7.73 10.07 0.23
N LEU A 466 -8.61 10.62 -0.61
CA LEU A 466 -9.56 9.83 -1.42
C LEU A 466 -8.84 8.92 -2.42
N ASN A 467 -7.77 9.39 -3.05
CA ASN A 467 -6.92 8.58 -3.91
C ASN A 467 -6.31 7.38 -3.14
N GLY A 468 -5.87 7.61 -1.91
CA GLY A 468 -5.37 6.53 -1.05
C GLY A 468 -6.46 5.54 -0.62
N VAL A 469 -7.66 6.03 -0.32
CA VAL A 469 -8.83 5.19 -0.01
C VAL A 469 -9.15 4.26 -1.18
N GLU A 470 -9.22 4.79 -2.40
CA GLU A 470 -9.50 4.01 -3.61
C GLU A 470 -8.47 2.89 -3.78
N SER A 471 -7.19 3.20 -3.61
CA SER A 471 -6.08 2.24 -3.67
C SER A 471 -6.17 1.16 -2.57
N CYS A 472 -6.62 1.54 -1.37
CA CYS A 472 -6.81 0.61 -0.26
C CYS A 472 -8.00 -0.33 -0.48
N ILE A 473 -9.13 0.16 -1.02
CA ILE A 473 -10.35 -0.63 -1.20
C ILE A 473 -10.21 -1.66 -2.34
N ARG A 474 -9.45 -1.33 -3.39
CA ARG A 474 -9.26 -2.20 -4.58
C ARG A 474 -8.48 -3.49 -4.30
N SER A 475 -7.63 -3.51 -3.26
CA SER A 475 -6.86 -4.70 -2.91
C SER A 475 -7.37 -5.29 -1.60
N ALA A 476 -7.77 -6.56 -1.60
CA ALA A 476 -8.22 -7.24 -0.38
C ALA A 476 -7.17 -7.20 0.74
N ALA A 477 -5.88 -7.36 0.38
CA ALA A 477 -4.76 -7.27 1.31
C ALA A 477 -4.58 -5.85 1.87
N ARG A 478 -4.59 -4.81 1.01
CA ARG A 478 -4.50 -3.41 1.48
C ARG A 478 -5.71 -3.02 2.32
N ARG A 479 -6.92 -3.42 1.92
CA ARG A 479 -8.16 -3.18 2.67
C ARG A 479 -8.09 -3.81 4.06
N ALA A 480 -7.63 -5.06 4.17
CA ALA A 480 -7.46 -5.73 5.46
C ALA A 480 -6.42 -5.02 6.34
N ARG A 481 -5.30 -4.58 5.77
CA ARG A 481 -4.28 -3.79 6.49
C ARG A 481 -4.81 -2.44 6.95
N TRP A 482 -5.54 -1.74 6.08
CA TRP A 482 -6.15 -0.45 6.40
C TRP A 482 -7.18 -0.59 7.51
N LYS A 483 -8.07 -1.58 7.46
CA LYS A 483 -9.02 -1.89 8.55
C LYS A 483 -8.31 -2.14 9.88
N ARG A 484 -7.21 -2.91 9.88
CA ARG A 484 -6.41 -3.13 11.10
C ARG A 484 -5.84 -1.82 11.65
N ALA A 485 -5.27 -0.99 10.79
CA ALA A 485 -4.73 0.31 11.20
C ALA A 485 -5.83 1.26 11.72
N LEU A 486 -6.99 1.33 11.06
CA LEU A 486 -8.14 2.11 11.51
C LEU A 486 -8.64 1.62 12.88
N LYS A 487 -8.70 0.31 13.10
CA LYS A 487 -9.07 -0.28 14.40
C LYS A 487 -8.11 0.11 15.52
N ALA A 488 -6.81 0.20 15.23
CA ALA A 488 -5.84 0.69 16.21
C ALA A 488 -6.08 2.18 16.57
N LEU A 489 -6.51 2.99 15.60
CA LEU A 489 -6.87 4.39 15.82
C LEU A 489 -8.14 4.58 16.67
N GLU A 490 -9.06 3.61 16.71
CA GLU A 490 -10.28 3.66 17.56
C GLU A 490 -9.99 3.62 19.07
N ALA A 491 -8.72 3.51 19.48
CA ALA A 491 -8.31 3.84 20.85
C ALA A 491 -8.65 5.30 21.20
N ASP A 492 -8.57 6.19 20.21
CA ASP A 492 -9.06 7.56 20.32
C ASP A 492 -10.61 7.62 20.23
N PRO A 493 -11.29 8.34 21.14
CA PRO A 493 -12.76 8.42 21.14
C PRO A 493 -13.35 9.04 19.87
N ILE A 494 -12.69 10.05 19.28
CA ILE A 494 -13.21 10.72 18.09
C ILE A 494 -13.14 9.75 16.91
N PHE A 495 -12.03 9.03 16.71
CA PHE A 495 -11.94 8.01 15.66
C PHE A 495 -12.99 6.91 15.80
N ARG A 496 -13.31 6.50 17.03
CA ARG A 496 -14.39 5.54 17.30
C ARG A 496 -15.76 6.10 16.91
N ASP A 497 -16.02 7.36 17.22
CA ASP A 497 -17.29 8.03 16.90
C ASP A 497 -17.46 8.31 15.39
N LEU A 498 -16.36 8.44 14.64
CA LEU A 498 -16.39 8.59 13.18
C LEU A 498 -16.86 7.31 12.48
N ASP A 499 -16.78 6.14 13.13
CA ASP A 499 -17.25 4.83 12.65
C ASP A 499 -16.82 4.50 11.21
N ILE A 500 -15.57 4.84 10.88
CA ILE A 500 -15.02 4.68 9.52
C ILE A 500 -15.05 3.21 9.09
N LEU A 501 -14.85 2.28 10.03
CA LEU A 501 -14.86 0.84 9.74
C LEU A 501 -16.20 0.36 9.18
N SER A 502 -17.33 0.87 9.66
CA SER A 502 -18.65 0.46 9.15
C SER A 502 -18.85 0.92 7.70
N VAL A 503 -18.41 2.14 7.38
CA VAL A 503 -18.39 2.67 6.00
C VAL A 503 -17.54 1.76 5.12
N VAL A 504 -16.33 1.39 5.56
CA VAL A 504 -15.45 0.50 4.81
C VAL A 504 -16.02 -0.91 4.69
N ASP A 505 -16.74 -1.44 5.68
CA ASP A 505 -17.38 -2.77 5.66
C ASP A 505 -18.59 -2.83 4.73
N SER A 506 -19.33 -1.72 4.59
CA SER A 506 -20.48 -1.62 3.69
C SER A 506 -20.11 -1.78 2.21
N VAL A 507 -18.83 -1.63 1.87
CA VAL A 507 -18.32 -1.73 0.50
C VAL A 507 -18.05 -3.19 0.12
N SER A 508 -18.71 -3.69 -0.92
CA SER A 508 -18.29 -4.95 -1.54
C SER A 508 -16.89 -4.79 -2.16
N PRO A 509 -16.00 -5.79 -2.12
CA PRO A 509 -14.70 -5.72 -2.79
C PRO A 509 -14.91 -5.31 -4.25
N VAL A 510 -14.39 -4.14 -4.61
CA VAL A 510 -14.52 -3.60 -5.97
C VAL A 510 -13.58 -4.40 -6.87
N LYS A 511 -14.06 -4.89 -8.01
CA LYS A 511 -13.17 -5.53 -9.00
C LYS A 511 -12.14 -4.50 -9.48
N ALA A 512 -10.94 -4.94 -9.86
CA ALA A 512 -9.83 -4.05 -10.25
C ALA A 512 -10.20 -3.00 -11.32
N ASP A 513 -11.23 -3.25 -12.13
CA ASP A 513 -11.68 -2.41 -13.25
C ASP A 513 -12.95 -1.57 -12.95
N GLU A 514 -13.52 -1.67 -11.75
CA GLU A 514 -14.67 -0.85 -11.32
C GLU A 514 -14.20 0.30 -10.41
N PRO A 515 -14.75 1.52 -10.57
CA PRO A 515 -14.46 2.61 -9.62
C PRO A 515 -15.04 2.26 -8.24
N ALA A 516 -14.42 2.76 -7.17
CA ALA A 516 -15.03 2.69 -5.86
C ALA A 516 -16.42 3.37 -5.91
N SER A 517 -17.37 2.90 -5.09
CA SER A 517 -18.71 3.46 -5.10
C SER A 517 -18.62 4.96 -4.83
N GLU A 518 -19.10 5.79 -5.76
CA GLU A 518 -19.13 7.26 -5.63
C GLU A 518 -19.78 7.70 -4.31
N ALA A 519 -20.71 6.91 -3.77
CA ALA A 519 -21.32 7.14 -2.46
C ALA A 519 -20.32 7.01 -1.29
N VAL A 520 -19.39 6.06 -1.36
CA VAL A 520 -18.37 5.80 -0.33
C VAL A 520 -17.30 6.88 -0.36
N GLU A 521 -16.85 7.30 -1.55
CA GLU A 521 -15.89 8.40 -1.69
C GLU A 521 -16.50 9.72 -1.18
N LEU A 522 -17.77 9.98 -1.48
CA LEU A 522 -18.48 11.14 -0.94
C LEU A 522 -18.62 11.07 0.58
N GLU A 523 -19.00 9.91 1.13
CA GLU A 523 -19.16 9.74 2.58
C GLU A 523 -17.84 9.89 3.33
N LEU A 524 -16.77 9.23 2.87
CA LEU A 524 -15.44 9.34 3.48
C LEU A 524 -14.82 10.72 3.28
N GLY A 525 -15.06 11.36 2.13
CA GLY A 525 -14.64 12.74 1.87
C GLY A 525 -15.34 13.73 2.80
N ASP A 526 -16.64 13.57 3.02
CA ASP A 526 -17.41 14.35 4.01
C ASP A 526 -16.88 14.16 5.43
N LEU A 527 -16.61 12.91 5.81
CA LEU A 527 -16.04 12.53 7.10
C LEU A 527 -14.67 13.18 7.32
N PHE A 528 -13.81 13.07 6.32
CA PHE A 528 -12.49 13.71 6.31
C PHE A 528 -12.62 15.22 6.49
N ASN A 529 -13.48 15.88 5.71
CA ASN A 529 -13.64 17.33 5.75
C ASN A 529 -14.20 17.85 7.08
N LYS A 530 -15.08 17.10 7.74
CA LYS A 530 -15.65 17.43 9.07
C LYS A 530 -14.69 17.17 10.23
N SER A 531 -13.67 16.35 10.03
CA SER A 531 -12.69 16.00 11.07
C SER A 531 -11.77 17.17 11.46
N SER A 532 -11.21 17.12 12.68
CA SER A 532 -10.22 18.12 13.11
C SER A 532 -8.90 17.96 12.33
N SER A 533 -8.06 19.00 12.32
CA SER A 533 -6.78 18.98 11.58
C SER A 533 -5.88 17.80 11.98
N GLY A 534 -5.78 17.49 13.26
CA GLY A 534 -5.00 16.33 13.74
C GLY A 534 -5.53 14.99 13.21
N HIS A 535 -6.85 14.80 13.22
CA HIS A 535 -7.48 13.58 12.69
C HIS A 535 -7.32 13.47 11.18
N LYS A 536 -7.45 14.57 10.44
CA LYS A 536 -7.17 14.62 9.00
C LYS A 536 -5.75 14.17 8.69
N ILE A 537 -4.77 14.71 9.41
CA ILE A 537 -3.35 14.35 9.23
C ILE A 537 -3.12 12.86 9.51
N VAL A 538 -3.62 12.35 10.63
CA VAL A 538 -3.47 10.93 11.00
C VAL A 538 -4.14 10.01 9.98
N LEU A 539 -5.38 10.31 9.62
CA LEU A 539 -6.15 9.50 8.68
C LEU A 539 -5.53 9.49 7.28
N LEU A 540 -5.13 10.66 6.77
CA LEU A 540 -4.40 10.77 5.50
C LEU A 540 -3.10 9.97 5.55
N THR A 541 -2.30 10.15 6.61
CA THR A 541 -0.99 9.52 6.73
C THR A 541 -1.10 8.00 6.79
N ILE A 542 -1.96 7.45 7.64
CA ILE A 542 -2.16 6.00 7.73
C ILE A 542 -2.67 5.42 6.41
N THR A 543 -3.62 6.10 5.75
CA THR A 543 -4.17 5.64 4.47
C THR A 543 -3.09 5.62 3.38
N ARG A 544 -2.31 6.68 3.24
CA ARG A 544 -1.21 6.77 2.26
C ARG A 544 -0.04 5.84 2.59
N LEU A 545 0.23 5.57 3.87
CA LEU A 545 1.22 4.58 4.27
C LEU A 545 0.77 3.16 3.89
N VAL A 546 -0.50 2.78 4.07
CA VAL A 546 -1.00 1.46 3.65
C VAL A 546 -0.82 1.25 2.14
N GLU A 547 -0.99 2.30 1.35
CA GLU A 547 -0.77 2.29 -0.09
C GLU A 547 0.72 2.19 -0.47
N ALA A 548 1.58 2.99 0.16
CA ALA A 548 2.97 3.16 -0.22
C ALA A 548 3.94 2.14 0.41
N LEU A 549 3.58 1.53 1.54
CA LEU A 549 4.44 0.58 2.24
C LEU A 549 4.64 -0.70 1.43
N ARG A 550 5.91 -1.02 1.21
CA ARG A 550 6.41 -2.27 0.65
C ARG A 550 7.09 -3.06 1.78
N GLU A 551 7.65 -4.23 1.46
CA GLU A 551 8.41 -4.99 2.45
C GLU A 551 9.73 -4.27 2.76
N ARG A 552 10.17 -4.20 4.02
CA ARG A 552 11.39 -3.47 4.43
C ARG A 552 11.39 -1.99 3.99
N SER A 553 10.24 -1.31 4.09
CA SER A 553 10.18 0.15 3.92
C SER A 553 10.87 0.88 5.07
N LEU A 554 11.53 2.01 4.76
CA LEU A 554 11.95 3.00 5.74
C LEU A 554 11.00 4.20 5.72
N VAL A 555 10.36 4.51 6.83
CA VAL A 555 9.55 5.73 6.99
C VAL A 555 10.35 6.78 7.76
N LEU A 556 10.55 7.95 7.17
CA LEU A 556 11.15 9.11 7.83
C LEU A 556 10.04 10.10 8.16
N PHE A 557 9.84 10.42 9.44
CA PHE A 557 8.72 11.27 9.86
C PHE A 557 9.24 12.48 10.65
N ASP A 558 8.95 13.69 10.19
CA ASP A 558 9.31 14.92 10.90
C ASP A 558 8.12 15.48 11.71
N GLU A 559 8.35 15.70 13.00
CA GLU A 559 7.47 16.37 13.97
C GLU A 559 6.02 15.81 13.99
N PRO A 560 5.83 14.49 14.25
CA PRO A 560 4.51 13.85 14.30
C PRO A 560 3.55 14.50 15.32
N GLU A 561 4.06 15.19 16.34
CA GLU A 561 3.29 15.87 17.37
C GLU A 561 2.66 17.21 16.95
N SER A 562 3.11 17.83 15.85
CA SER A 562 2.87 19.27 15.57
C SER A 562 1.40 19.71 15.60
N HIS A 563 0.47 18.77 15.39
CA HIS A 563 -0.97 19.00 15.42
C HIS A 563 -1.76 17.94 16.20
N LEU A 564 -1.07 17.10 16.97
CA LEU A 564 -1.67 15.96 17.68
C LEU A 564 -1.63 16.19 19.20
N HIS A 565 -2.77 15.97 19.85
CA HIS A 565 -2.82 15.92 21.31
C HIS A 565 -2.32 14.55 21.79
N PRO A 566 -1.81 14.43 23.04
CA PRO A 566 -1.09 13.23 23.47
C PRO A 566 -1.82 11.88 23.27
N PRO A 567 -3.14 11.74 23.59
CA PRO A 567 -3.88 10.51 23.31
C PRO A 567 -3.89 10.10 21.83
N LEU A 568 -4.17 11.06 20.94
CA LEU A 568 -4.20 10.82 19.50
C LEU A 568 -2.80 10.49 18.95
N LEU A 569 -1.75 11.13 19.45
CA LEU A 569 -0.37 10.80 19.11
C LEU A 569 -0.03 9.36 19.51
N SER A 570 -0.46 8.91 20.69
CA SER A 570 -0.24 7.55 21.18
C SER A 570 -0.98 6.52 20.30
N ALA A 571 -2.25 6.79 19.98
CA ALA A 571 -3.03 5.95 19.07
C ALA A 571 -2.39 5.88 17.66
N PHE A 572 -1.89 7.00 17.16
CA PHE A 572 -1.17 7.06 15.89
C PHE A 572 0.14 6.25 15.92
N MET A 573 0.97 6.40 16.95
CA MET A 573 2.22 5.64 17.10
C MET A 573 1.96 4.13 17.16
N ARG A 574 0.89 3.72 17.85
CA ARG A 574 0.46 2.32 17.89
C ARG A 574 0.05 1.81 16.52
N ALA A 575 -0.80 2.55 15.81
CA ALA A 575 -1.23 2.19 14.46
C ALA A 575 -0.05 2.12 13.47
N LEU A 576 0.90 3.06 13.56
CA LEU A 576 2.12 3.07 12.77
C LEU A 576 2.99 1.85 13.05
N SER A 577 3.19 1.50 14.33
CA SER A 577 4.00 0.35 14.73
C SER A 577 3.40 -0.96 14.23
N GLU A 578 2.09 -1.15 14.36
CA GLU A 578 1.41 -2.35 13.85
C GLU A 578 1.48 -2.42 12.31
N LEU A 579 1.35 -1.28 11.64
CA LEU A 579 1.42 -1.19 10.18
C LEU A 579 2.82 -1.57 9.65
N LEU A 580 3.88 -1.06 10.29
CA LEU A 580 5.26 -1.37 9.95
C LEU A 580 5.61 -2.83 10.24
N ALA A 581 5.11 -3.38 11.36
CA ALA A 581 5.30 -4.77 11.73
C ALA A 581 4.69 -5.75 10.71
N ASP A 582 3.61 -5.38 10.02
CA ASP A 582 3.00 -6.20 8.96
C ASP A 582 3.90 -6.34 7.71
N ARG A 583 4.84 -5.40 7.52
CA ARG A 583 5.69 -5.31 6.32
C ARG A 583 7.19 -5.37 6.60
N ASN A 584 7.57 -5.78 7.82
CA ASN A 584 8.95 -5.76 8.26
C ASN A 584 9.63 -4.38 8.07
N GLY A 585 8.84 -3.30 8.06
CA GLY A 585 9.30 -1.93 7.88
C GLY A 585 9.78 -1.31 9.18
N THR A 586 10.46 -0.18 9.07
CA THR A 586 10.92 0.62 10.22
C THR A 586 10.63 2.10 10.01
N ALA A 587 10.49 2.84 11.10
CA ALA A 587 10.39 4.30 11.08
C ALA A 587 11.51 4.95 11.87
N ILE A 588 11.97 6.12 11.40
CA ILE A 588 12.79 7.06 12.16
C ILE A 588 11.98 8.36 12.27
N LEU A 589 11.56 8.71 13.49
CA LEU A 589 10.83 9.94 13.76
C LEU A 589 11.76 10.99 14.36
N ALA A 590 11.77 12.19 13.79
CA ALA A 590 12.32 13.38 14.43
C ALA A 590 11.24 14.09 15.22
N THR A 591 11.54 14.42 16.48
CA THR A 591 10.55 15.02 17.40
C THR A 591 11.23 15.90 18.44
N HIS A 592 10.48 16.83 19.03
CA HIS A 592 10.86 17.52 20.26
C HIS A 592 9.95 17.13 21.45
N SER A 593 8.98 16.25 21.22
CA SER A 593 7.98 15.84 22.20
C SER A 593 8.41 14.60 22.99
N PRO A 594 8.60 14.72 24.32
CA PRO A 594 8.86 13.56 25.18
C PRO A 594 7.71 12.56 25.24
N VAL A 595 6.50 12.94 24.82
CA VAL A 595 5.33 12.04 24.76
C VAL A 595 5.60 10.89 23.78
N VAL A 596 6.30 11.14 22.67
CA VAL A 596 6.66 10.10 21.69
C VAL A 596 7.54 9.02 22.33
N LEU A 597 8.40 9.40 23.28
CA LEU A 597 9.30 8.46 23.96
C LEU A 597 8.56 7.44 24.84
N GLN A 598 7.35 7.76 25.30
CA GLN A 598 6.54 6.84 26.10
C GLN A 598 6.12 5.59 25.30
N GLU A 599 6.15 5.67 23.96
CA GLU A 599 5.67 4.63 23.04
C GLU A 599 6.80 3.73 22.50
N VAL A 600 8.07 4.01 22.85
CA VAL A 600 9.23 3.26 22.34
C VAL A 600 10.20 2.88 23.45
N PRO A 601 10.92 1.74 23.36
CA PRO A 601 11.96 1.39 24.31
C PRO A 601 13.19 2.29 24.16
N ARG A 602 13.99 2.45 25.22
CA ARG A 602 15.16 3.35 25.22
C ARG A 602 16.18 3.04 24.12
N ASP A 603 16.30 1.77 23.75
CA ASP A 603 17.25 1.30 22.73
C ASP A 603 16.79 1.72 21.31
N CYS A 604 15.58 2.24 21.18
CA CYS A 604 15.06 2.86 19.96
C CYS A 604 15.19 4.39 19.95
N VAL A 605 15.74 5.01 21.00
CA VAL A 605 15.81 6.47 21.13
C VAL A 605 17.23 6.99 20.96
N TRP A 606 17.40 8.06 20.19
CA TRP A 606 18.63 8.84 20.06
C TRP A 606 18.36 10.28 20.49
N LYS A 607 19.17 10.80 21.42
CA LYS A 607 19.14 12.19 21.87
C LYS A 607 20.18 12.99 21.11
N LEU A 608 19.74 13.89 20.24
CA LEU A 608 20.62 14.84 19.57
C LEU A 608 20.86 16.06 20.44
N ARG A 609 22.14 16.41 20.59
CA ARG A 609 22.60 17.61 21.26
C ARG A 609 23.52 18.39 20.36
N ARG A 610 23.49 19.72 20.49
CA ARG A 610 24.40 20.61 19.77
C ARG A 610 25.05 21.56 20.75
N SER A 611 26.38 21.62 20.73
CA SER A 611 27.18 22.57 21.51
C SER A 611 28.10 23.32 20.56
N GLY A 612 27.74 24.57 20.25
CA GLY A 612 28.41 25.34 19.19
C GLY A 612 28.25 24.66 17.83
N SER A 613 29.36 24.23 17.25
CA SER A 613 29.42 23.51 15.97
C SER A 613 29.34 22.00 16.10
N GLN A 614 29.59 21.42 17.28
CA GLN A 614 29.60 19.97 17.47
C GLN A 614 28.18 19.44 17.70
N SER A 615 27.78 18.47 16.89
CA SER A 615 26.57 17.67 17.10
C SER A 615 26.93 16.31 17.70
N THR A 616 26.28 15.91 18.78
CA THR A 616 26.45 14.57 19.38
C THR A 616 25.12 13.84 19.45
N ALA A 617 25.17 12.51 19.46
CA ALA A 617 24.02 11.63 19.60
C ALA A 617 24.25 10.60 20.71
N ASP A 618 23.37 10.58 21.71
CA ASP A 618 23.49 9.69 22.87
C ASP A 618 22.17 8.94 23.12
N ARG A 619 22.24 7.73 23.67
CA ARG A 619 21.04 7.00 24.13
C ARG A 619 20.54 7.55 25.48
N PRO A 620 19.23 7.46 25.79
CA PRO A 620 18.73 7.71 27.14
C PRO A 620 19.36 6.78 28.18
N GLN A 621 19.53 7.28 29.40
CA GLN A 621 20.08 6.50 30.53
C GLN A 621 19.00 5.68 31.26
N ILE A 622 17.74 6.07 31.09
CA ILE A 622 16.56 5.43 31.68
C ILE A 622 15.77 4.68 30.61
N GLU A 623 14.88 3.78 31.04
CA GLU A 623 13.86 3.24 30.14
C GLU A 623 12.86 4.34 29.77
N THR A 624 12.41 4.35 28.51
CA THR A 624 11.49 5.36 28.00
C THR A 624 10.07 4.84 27.86
N PHE A 625 9.89 3.55 27.51
CA PHE A 625 8.57 2.98 27.30
C PHE A 625 7.72 3.04 28.59
N GLY A 626 6.59 3.76 28.54
CA GLY A 626 5.68 3.93 29.66
C GLY A 626 6.16 4.85 30.81
N GLU A 627 7.29 5.54 30.66
CA GLU A 627 7.83 6.44 31.69
C GLU A 627 7.04 7.77 31.78
N ASN A 628 7.16 8.47 32.90
CA ASN A 628 6.57 9.77 33.12
C ASN A 628 7.16 10.85 32.20
N VAL A 629 6.29 11.63 31.55
CA VAL A 629 6.68 12.73 30.63
C VAL A 629 7.63 13.73 31.27
N GLY A 630 7.47 14.08 32.55
CA GLY A 630 8.35 15.01 33.25
C GLY A 630 9.77 14.46 33.43
N VAL A 631 9.89 13.17 33.76
CA VAL A 631 11.18 12.47 33.85
C VAL A 631 11.85 12.41 32.48
N LEU A 632 11.10 12.08 31.42
CA LEU A 632 11.58 12.08 30.03
C LEU A 632 12.01 13.47 29.57
N THR A 633 11.26 14.51 29.93
CA THR A 633 11.59 15.90 29.65
C THR A 633 12.93 16.27 30.27
N HIS A 634 13.17 15.87 31.53
CA HIS A 634 14.45 16.11 32.18
C HIS A 634 15.60 15.28 31.59
N GLU A 635 15.36 14.03 31.22
CA GLU A 635 16.35 13.15 30.58
C GLU A 635 16.86 13.69 29.22
N VAL A 636 15.96 14.33 28.47
CA VAL A 636 16.26 14.90 27.16
C VAL A 636 16.81 16.32 27.28
N PHE A 637 16.14 17.19 28.05
CA PHE A 637 16.35 18.63 28.06
C PHE A 637 16.91 19.21 29.36
N GLY A 638 17.34 18.39 30.33
CA GLY A 638 17.60 18.81 31.72
C GLY A 638 18.46 20.08 31.90
N LEU A 639 19.44 20.35 31.02
CA LEU A 639 20.23 21.58 31.07
C LEU A 639 19.45 22.84 30.67
N GLU A 640 18.54 22.74 29.70
CA GLU A 640 17.72 23.85 29.18
C GLU A 640 16.51 24.12 30.06
N VAL A 641 15.87 23.06 30.55
CA VAL A 641 14.70 23.12 31.45
C VAL A 641 15.07 23.78 32.76
N THR A 642 16.25 23.46 33.32
CA THR A 642 16.68 24.10 34.56
C THR A 642 16.89 25.60 34.36
N GLN A 643 17.43 26.04 33.22
CA GLN A 643 17.82 27.44 32.95
C GLN A 643 16.68 28.34 32.44
N SER A 644 15.49 27.80 32.15
CA SER A 644 14.40 28.54 31.51
C SER A 644 13.07 28.41 32.25
N GLY A 645 12.10 29.26 31.88
CA GLY A 645 10.73 29.20 32.38
C GLY A 645 10.61 29.35 33.90
N TYR A 646 9.73 28.54 34.50
CA TYR A 646 9.45 28.63 35.93
C TYR A 646 10.64 28.18 36.80
N HIS A 647 11.51 27.27 36.33
CA HIS A 647 12.70 26.83 37.08
C HIS A 647 13.68 27.98 37.37
N ALA A 648 13.88 28.89 36.41
CA ALA A 648 14.69 30.08 36.60
C ALA A 648 14.10 30.99 37.70
N GLU A 649 12.79 31.17 37.68
CA GLU A 649 12.08 31.97 38.68
C GLU A 649 12.07 31.32 40.07
N LEU A 650 11.92 29.98 40.15
CA LEU A 650 12.08 29.24 41.40
C LEU A 650 13.49 29.39 41.97
N ARG A 651 14.54 29.34 41.12
CA ARG A 651 15.93 29.57 41.55
C ARG A 651 16.16 30.99 42.03
N ARG A 652 15.61 31.99 41.32
CA ARG A 652 15.68 33.40 41.73
C ARG A 652 15.05 33.60 43.11
N VAL A 653 13.84 33.08 43.31
CA VAL A 653 13.15 33.20 44.60
C VAL A 653 13.85 32.41 45.70
N ALA A 654 14.29 31.18 45.43
CA ALA A 654 15.02 30.38 46.42
C ALA A 654 16.36 31.01 46.84
N ALA A 655 16.99 31.81 45.98
CA ALA A 655 18.16 32.59 46.37
C ALA A 655 17.82 33.75 47.32
N GLU A 656 16.63 34.35 47.19
CA GLU A 656 16.18 35.53 47.96
C GLU A 656 15.50 35.19 49.29
N VAL A 657 15.04 33.95 49.50
CA VAL A 657 14.30 33.53 50.70
C VAL A 657 14.97 32.37 51.41
N ASP A 658 14.73 32.20 52.71
CA ASP A 658 15.41 31.18 53.53
C ASP A 658 14.49 30.05 53.99
N SER A 659 13.18 30.18 53.77
CA SER A 659 12.20 29.16 54.13
C SER A 659 11.22 28.85 53.00
N PHE A 660 10.67 27.63 53.06
CA PHE A 660 9.65 27.18 52.11
C PHE A 660 8.39 28.05 52.19
N ASP A 661 8.00 28.47 53.40
CA ASP A 661 6.79 29.28 53.62
C ASP A 661 6.92 30.69 53.02
N GLU A 662 8.10 31.31 53.11
CA GLU A 662 8.40 32.58 52.44
C GLU A 662 8.36 32.45 50.92
N ALA A 663 8.94 31.37 50.39
CA ALA A 663 8.88 31.08 48.97
C ALA A 663 7.42 30.89 48.51
N MET A 664 6.62 30.16 49.28
CA MET A 664 5.20 29.96 49.00
C MET A 664 4.40 31.27 49.01
N ALA A 665 4.67 32.13 49.99
CA ALA A 665 4.05 33.45 50.09
C ALA A 665 4.41 34.36 48.91
N ARG A 666 5.67 34.31 48.43
CA ARG A 666 6.14 35.04 47.23
C ARG A 666 5.34 34.72 45.98
N PHE A 667 4.94 33.46 45.82
CA PHE A 667 4.08 33.01 44.71
C PHE A 667 2.58 33.05 45.06
N GLY A 668 2.18 33.63 46.19
CA GLY A 668 0.79 33.75 46.62
C GLY A 668 0.08 32.41 46.82
N GLY A 669 0.81 31.36 47.21
CA GLY A 669 0.27 30.01 47.39
C GLY A 669 0.03 29.23 46.09
N LYS A 670 0.49 29.73 44.93
CA LYS A 670 0.17 29.18 43.60
C LYS A 670 1.26 28.28 43.01
N LEU A 671 1.98 27.53 43.84
CA LEU A 671 2.99 26.58 43.37
C LEU A 671 2.40 25.17 43.26
N GLY A 672 2.55 24.53 42.09
CA GLY A 672 2.24 23.11 41.91
C GLY A 672 3.22 22.20 42.67
N SER A 673 2.87 20.92 42.84
CA SER A 673 3.65 19.94 43.62
C SER A 673 5.11 19.81 43.17
N GLU A 674 5.36 19.82 41.85
CA GLU A 674 6.71 19.77 41.28
C GLU A 674 7.53 21.00 41.66
N ALA A 675 6.97 22.20 41.46
CA ALA A 675 7.61 23.46 41.84
C ALA A 675 7.89 23.55 43.34
N GLN A 676 6.99 23.01 44.18
CA GLN A 676 7.21 22.89 45.61
C GLN A 676 8.38 21.96 45.95
N GLY A 677 8.46 20.80 45.30
CA GLY A 677 9.57 19.87 45.45
C GLY A 677 10.91 20.52 45.08
N ILE A 678 10.96 21.20 43.95
CA ILE A 678 12.15 21.92 43.47
C ILE A 678 12.59 22.99 44.47
N ILE A 679 11.69 23.85 44.95
CA ILE A 679 12.03 24.87 45.95
C ILE A 679 12.59 24.25 47.22
N ARG A 680 12.01 23.14 47.70
CA ARG A 680 12.50 22.47 48.92
C ARG A 680 13.93 21.97 48.73
N ILE A 681 14.22 21.39 47.57
CA ILE A 681 15.58 20.95 47.23
C ILE A 681 16.53 22.15 47.17
N LEU A 682 16.15 23.21 46.45
CA LEU A 682 16.96 24.43 46.29
C LEU A 682 17.28 25.10 47.63
N LEU A 683 16.31 25.18 48.54
CA LEU A 683 16.51 25.72 49.89
C LEU A 683 17.37 24.80 50.77
N ALA A 684 17.26 23.48 50.60
CA ALA A 684 18.06 22.51 51.35
C ALA A 684 19.55 22.49 50.92
N ILE A 685 19.83 22.78 49.64
CA ILE A 685 21.21 22.89 49.12
C ILE A 685 21.78 24.31 49.22
N LYS A 686 20.97 25.30 49.61
CA LYS A 686 21.43 26.67 49.82
C LYS A 686 22.50 26.62 50.92
N PRO A 687 23.74 27.04 50.66
CA PRO A 687 24.77 27.05 51.68
C PRO A 687 24.27 27.92 52.83
N SER A 688 24.19 27.34 54.03
CA SER A 688 23.90 28.10 55.22
C SER A 688 24.97 29.18 55.36
N GLU A 689 24.58 30.45 55.21
CA GLU A 689 25.41 31.58 55.62
C GLU A 689 25.60 31.48 57.15
N GLY A 690 26.54 30.64 57.59
CA GLY A 690 26.61 30.24 58.99
C GLY A 690 27.64 29.20 59.40
N THR A 691 28.49 28.69 58.50
CA THR A 691 29.69 27.93 58.94
C THR A 691 30.91 28.43 58.20
N ARG A 692 31.58 29.39 58.83
CA ARG A 692 32.96 29.80 58.54
C ARG A 692 33.95 28.68 58.86
#